data_AF-A0A3B1D1L6-F1
#
_entry.id   AF-A0A3B1D1L6-F1
#
_cell.length_a   1.000
_cell.length_b   1.000
_cell.length_c   1.000
_cell.angle_alpha   90.00
_cell.angle_beta   90.00
_cell.angle_gamma   90.00
#
_symmetry.space_group_name_H-M   'P 1'
#
loop_
_entity.id
_entity.type
_entity.pdbx_description
1 polymer ?
#
loop_
_entity_poly.entity_id
_entity_poly.type
_entity_poly.pdbx_seq_one_letter_code
_entity_poly.pdbx_strand_id
1 'polypeptide(L)'
;MNSLERLLSVVRFQESDRPPVIPEMLGVVATLAGVSLRKYVTSGEAIAELQLEAQRRIGHDAVFAAADLCVEAEALGCGIAYPEDNYPHVREIALHDISGLDSLAIPDPHVSGRMPEIIKATRIMKEELRGEIPVFSHVIGPITLAARIMDIEKMLYIIVDYPERFRSILKVCHDVSKSFAIELQKAGADGILMFDPVASMSLIPPRIFREFEVEPVQSIFSAIKKHNPDTLIWYSVAGPLKSDFSLPLSVGPDIFTVDYVNSVDMALKHANSIVINGNIKPALFLDGNQDDVRGEAEKLLSLARSTERFILGSGCEVPLCSPLENIKSLVDVAMEETNKFVRINTPAVGAHEVTIMPHRKKVYVHKGSSLLGAMEKAGIPVTSYCDRSGSCGKCVVKIISGTVTPSDQIEDLQLRDHMIEGDNRLACLSKVKNAVEIYIPYLNRLFKSRMSSSDELLGQSIEEAQDLYGFLPNISSKCIDLKSIAKVMPISYQKWLYENLGSYRINSRLVDDFATIVLSGHSVAYAIIDKDQKEVIAFSATEQMLGLALDIGTTTISAYVHDLKDGKPLCAGTIENPQTELGLDVISRVAYISKNPRALARMQRKLIEGINNVVDAFSREKAIDSRSIYCLTVVANSIITHMFLGLNPVNLSQAPYIASISMEVSTTAYLLRSSLKLFVASNCRVEVLPSIGGFVGCDTVAGILATGMSEKEEISLFIDIGTNGEIAIGNRDKMICASVSAGPAFEGALLTNGLTYQNGVIDKVSIHSSEEIEFETVGNTLPIGLCGSGVIDAIAEFSRLEIINTRGRFNNHGAWPQIRGDVFVLVKKEKTAMFSPIYITSSDIEEIQKAKSAFKTGITLLMEELGVTGEDIRKVYISGSFGYSINVMNATRIGMLPHLPNARFEFIKNSAGQGARIAMLSRKAWGRASEIAENAKHINLANHSRFNNLFIENMLFNSNNERR
;
A
#
# COMPACT_ATOMS: atom_id res chain seq x y z
N MET A 1 -32.56 -32.79 4.58
CA MET A 1 -32.76 -32.56 3.14
C MET A 1 -31.59 -33.19 2.40
N ASN A 2 -31.75 -33.65 1.16
CA ASN A 2 -30.60 -34.03 0.32
C ASN A 2 -29.88 -32.77 -0.21
N SER A 3 -28.73 -32.93 -0.87
CA SER A 3 -27.91 -31.79 -1.32
C SER A 3 -28.58 -30.99 -2.43
N LEU A 4 -29.31 -31.64 -3.34
CA LEU A 4 -30.08 -30.96 -4.40
C LEU A 4 -31.23 -30.13 -3.81
N GLU A 5 -32.01 -30.70 -2.90
CA GLU A 5 -33.08 -30.00 -2.18
C GLU A 5 -32.54 -28.78 -1.42
N ARG A 6 -31.40 -28.93 -0.74
CA ARG A 6 -30.75 -27.85 0.02
C ARG A 6 -30.35 -26.70 -0.89
N LEU A 7 -29.72 -26.99 -2.02
CA LEU A 7 -29.32 -25.98 -3.00
C LEU A 7 -30.54 -25.28 -3.62
N LEU A 8 -31.56 -26.05 -4.03
CA LEU A 8 -32.78 -25.50 -4.60
C LEU A 8 -33.55 -24.63 -3.61
N SER A 9 -33.60 -24.99 -2.31
CA SER A 9 -34.18 -24.13 -1.28
C SER A 9 -33.49 -22.78 -1.21
N VAL A 10 -32.15 -22.75 -1.17
CA VAL A 10 -31.37 -21.50 -1.10
C VAL A 10 -31.59 -20.63 -2.34
N VAL A 11 -31.59 -21.22 -3.53
CA VAL A 11 -31.88 -20.49 -4.79
C VAL A 11 -33.31 -19.96 -4.85
N ARG A 12 -34.28 -20.69 -4.28
CA ARG A 12 -35.69 -20.30 -4.23
C ARG A 12 -36.03 -19.40 -3.03
N PHE A 13 -35.04 -19.00 -2.23
CA PHE A 13 -35.22 -18.21 -1.01
C PHE A 13 -36.15 -18.87 0.00
N GLN A 14 -35.93 -20.17 0.20
CA GLN A 14 -36.63 -21.00 1.17
C GLN A 14 -35.64 -21.51 2.22
N GLU A 15 -36.15 -21.82 3.41
CA GLU A 15 -35.35 -22.33 4.51
C GLU A 15 -34.69 -23.68 4.14
N SER A 16 -33.43 -23.84 4.54
CA SER A 16 -32.63 -25.04 4.35
C SER A 16 -32.10 -25.56 5.69
N ASP A 17 -31.89 -26.87 5.82
CA ASP A 17 -31.39 -27.50 7.06
C ASP A 17 -30.00 -27.00 7.50
N ARG A 18 -29.15 -26.59 6.55
CA ARG A 18 -27.91 -25.84 6.74
C ARG A 18 -27.52 -25.14 5.43
N PRO A 19 -26.59 -24.17 5.44
CA PRO A 19 -26.05 -23.62 4.20
C PRO A 19 -25.41 -24.73 3.34
N PRO A 20 -25.63 -24.71 2.00
CA PRO A 20 -24.90 -25.57 1.07
C PRO A 20 -23.40 -25.27 1.16
N VAL A 21 -22.57 -26.31 1.04
CA VAL A 21 -21.11 -26.20 1.00
C VAL A 21 -20.57 -26.80 -0.30
N ILE A 22 -20.04 -25.93 -1.15
CA ILE A 22 -19.59 -26.27 -2.50
C ILE A 22 -18.22 -25.61 -2.75
N PRO A 23 -17.10 -26.26 -2.33
CA PRO A 23 -15.79 -25.90 -2.84
C PRO A 23 -15.71 -26.25 -4.33
N GLU A 24 -15.18 -25.34 -5.16
CA GLU A 24 -15.01 -25.56 -6.60
C GLU A 24 -13.86 -26.56 -6.83
N MET A 25 -14.18 -27.85 -6.81
CA MET A 25 -13.22 -28.95 -6.95
C MET A 25 -13.28 -29.52 -8.36
N LEU A 26 -12.33 -29.12 -9.19
CA LEU A 26 -12.13 -29.66 -10.53
C LEU A 26 -11.02 -30.73 -10.47
N GLY A 27 -9.84 -30.46 -11.01
CA GLY A 27 -8.70 -31.38 -11.09
C GLY A 27 -8.11 -31.82 -9.74
N VAL A 28 -8.38 -31.11 -8.64
CA VAL A 28 -7.94 -31.52 -7.29
C VAL A 28 -8.48 -32.90 -6.89
N VAL A 29 -9.61 -33.34 -7.46
CA VAL A 29 -10.12 -34.70 -7.19
C VAL A 29 -9.19 -35.79 -7.73
N ALA A 30 -8.46 -35.49 -8.82
CA ALA A 30 -7.51 -36.42 -9.42
C ALA A 30 -6.28 -36.64 -8.54
N THR A 31 -5.70 -35.54 -8.05
CA THR A 31 -4.53 -35.58 -7.16
C THR A 31 -4.86 -36.22 -5.81
N LEU A 32 -6.05 -35.96 -5.25
CA LEU A 32 -6.56 -36.61 -4.03
C LEU A 32 -6.75 -38.13 -4.18
N ALA A 33 -6.89 -38.61 -5.41
CA ALA A 33 -6.99 -40.03 -5.76
C ALA A 33 -5.65 -40.62 -6.25
N GLY A 34 -4.59 -39.80 -6.36
CA GLY A 34 -3.30 -40.23 -6.91
C GLY A 34 -3.35 -40.57 -8.41
N VAL A 35 -4.28 -39.95 -9.15
CA VAL A 35 -4.45 -40.11 -10.60
C VAL A 35 -3.86 -38.89 -11.32
N SER A 36 -3.17 -39.10 -12.45
CA SER A 36 -2.61 -37.98 -13.21
C SER A 36 -3.71 -37.06 -13.75
N LEU A 37 -3.44 -35.76 -13.75
CA LEU A 37 -4.40 -34.76 -14.20
C LEU A 37 -4.72 -34.95 -15.68
N ARG A 38 -3.74 -35.38 -16.49
CA ARG A 38 -3.96 -35.75 -17.88
C ARG A 38 -5.06 -36.81 -18.05
N LYS A 39 -5.03 -37.88 -17.25
CA LYS A 39 -6.06 -38.93 -17.34
C LYS A 39 -7.43 -38.37 -16.95
N TYR A 40 -7.49 -37.55 -15.90
CA TYR A 40 -8.73 -36.91 -15.47
C TYR A 40 -9.34 -36.04 -16.58
N VAL A 41 -8.57 -35.11 -17.15
CA VAL A 41 -9.10 -34.14 -18.13
C VAL A 41 -9.38 -34.73 -19.52
N THR A 42 -9.01 -35.98 -19.81
CA THR A 42 -9.17 -36.61 -21.13
C THR A 42 -10.18 -37.75 -21.17
N SER A 43 -10.78 -38.14 -20.04
CA SER A 43 -11.74 -39.25 -19.98
C SER A 43 -12.95 -38.89 -19.14
N GLY A 44 -14.14 -38.94 -19.76
CA GLY A 44 -15.40 -38.67 -19.09
C GLY A 44 -15.70 -39.64 -17.94
N GLU A 45 -15.30 -40.92 -18.08
CA GLU A 45 -15.37 -41.88 -16.97
C GLU A 45 -14.48 -41.48 -15.81
N ALA A 46 -13.23 -41.05 -16.08
CA ALA A 46 -12.33 -40.62 -15.02
C ALA A 46 -12.86 -39.37 -14.30
N ILE A 47 -13.46 -38.42 -15.02
CA ILE A 47 -14.12 -37.26 -14.42
C ILE A 47 -15.23 -37.71 -13.48
N ALA A 48 -16.14 -38.55 -13.96
CA ALA A 48 -17.28 -39.01 -13.19
C ALA A 48 -16.86 -39.84 -11.96
N GLU A 49 -15.98 -40.83 -12.15
CA GLU A 49 -15.51 -41.73 -11.08
C GLU A 49 -14.86 -40.94 -9.92
N LEU A 50 -13.93 -40.04 -10.25
CA LEU A 50 -13.15 -39.31 -9.24
C LEU A 50 -13.98 -38.23 -8.54
N GLN A 51 -14.90 -37.58 -9.24
CA GLN A 51 -15.86 -36.64 -8.63
C GLN A 51 -16.81 -37.35 -7.67
N LEU A 52 -17.39 -38.49 -8.07
CA LEU A 52 -18.26 -39.30 -7.21
C LEU A 52 -17.50 -39.83 -5.99
N GLU A 53 -16.23 -40.23 -6.15
CA GLU A 53 -15.39 -40.68 -5.03
C GLU A 53 -15.04 -39.54 -4.08
N ALA A 54 -14.66 -38.38 -4.60
CA ALA A 54 -14.43 -37.18 -3.78
C ALA A 54 -15.70 -36.80 -3.02
N GLN A 55 -16.87 -36.88 -3.65
CA GLN A 55 -18.16 -36.61 -3.01
C GLN A 55 -18.40 -37.56 -1.83
N ARG A 56 -18.23 -38.86 -2.02
CA ARG A 56 -18.39 -39.85 -0.93
C ARG A 56 -17.42 -39.62 0.23
N ARG A 57 -16.18 -39.21 -0.06
CA ARG A 57 -15.13 -38.99 0.95
C ARG A 57 -15.29 -37.69 1.73
N ILE A 58 -15.73 -36.63 1.06
CA ILE A 58 -15.73 -35.25 1.58
C ILE A 58 -17.12 -34.82 2.04
N GLY A 59 -18.18 -35.25 1.36
CA GLY A 59 -19.57 -34.90 1.70
C GLY A 59 -20.00 -33.48 1.30
N HIS A 60 -19.35 -32.90 0.28
CA HIS A 60 -19.75 -31.62 -0.31
C HIS A 60 -21.03 -31.75 -1.15
N ASP A 61 -21.71 -30.62 -1.38
CA ASP A 61 -23.11 -30.61 -1.85
C ASP A 61 -23.29 -30.58 -3.38
N ALA A 62 -22.23 -30.63 -4.19
CA ALA A 62 -22.35 -30.65 -5.66
C ALA A 62 -21.13 -31.29 -6.33
N VAL A 63 -21.30 -31.90 -7.51
CA VAL A 63 -20.18 -32.45 -8.31
C VAL A 63 -20.04 -31.74 -9.65
N PHE A 64 -18.84 -31.75 -10.22
CA PHE A 64 -18.52 -31.00 -11.44
C PHE A 64 -18.14 -31.90 -12.63
N ALA A 65 -18.94 -31.85 -13.71
CA ALA A 65 -18.59 -32.42 -15.01
C ALA A 65 -17.76 -31.39 -15.78
N ALA A 66 -16.47 -31.34 -15.46
CA ALA A 66 -15.58 -30.29 -15.96
C ALA A 66 -14.14 -30.81 -16.04
N ALA A 67 -13.46 -30.49 -17.13
CA ALA A 67 -12.06 -30.85 -17.34
C ALA A 67 -11.14 -29.64 -17.13
N ASP A 68 -11.29 -28.60 -17.95
CA ASP A 68 -10.47 -27.39 -17.98
C ASP A 68 -11.12 -26.34 -18.91
N LEU A 69 -10.43 -25.21 -19.13
CA LEU A 69 -10.89 -24.10 -19.98
C LEU A 69 -10.47 -24.21 -21.45
N CYS A 70 -9.98 -25.36 -21.92
CA CYS A 70 -9.53 -25.57 -23.31
C CYS A 70 -10.46 -26.47 -24.13
N VAL A 71 -11.53 -27.03 -23.56
CA VAL A 71 -12.44 -27.99 -24.26
C VAL A 71 -13.05 -27.36 -25.51
N GLU A 72 -13.60 -26.15 -25.40
CA GLU A 72 -14.22 -25.45 -26.53
C GLU A 72 -13.20 -24.91 -27.53
N ALA A 73 -12.03 -24.48 -27.06
CA ALA A 73 -10.95 -24.04 -27.93
C ALA A 73 -10.39 -25.19 -28.78
N GLU A 74 -10.26 -26.38 -28.21
CA GLU A 74 -9.88 -27.60 -28.93
C GLU A 74 -10.91 -27.97 -29.99
N ALA A 75 -12.21 -27.89 -29.65
CA ALA A 75 -13.29 -28.14 -30.60
C ALA A 75 -13.29 -27.14 -31.78
N LEU A 76 -12.76 -25.93 -31.56
CA LEU A 76 -12.54 -24.91 -32.59
C LEU A 76 -11.20 -25.05 -33.33
N GLY A 77 -10.41 -26.09 -33.07
CA GLY A 77 -9.20 -26.42 -33.81
C GLY A 77 -7.89 -25.96 -33.15
N CYS A 78 -7.91 -25.44 -31.92
CA CYS A 78 -6.67 -25.16 -31.20
C CYS A 78 -5.90 -26.45 -30.89
N GLY A 79 -4.58 -26.42 -31.06
CA GLY A 79 -3.70 -27.49 -30.61
C GLY A 79 -3.46 -27.40 -29.11
N ILE A 80 -3.82 -28.45 -28.36
CA ILE A 80 -3.72 -28.48 -26.90
C ILE A 80 -2.50 -29.29 -26.44
N ALA A 81 -1.79 -28.78 -25.44
CA ALA A 81 -0.76 -29.52 -24.70
C ALA A 81 -1.36 -30.11 -23.41
N TYR A 82 -1.04 -31.37 -23.11
CA TYR A 82 -1.53 -32.11 -21.94
C TYR A 82 -0.36 -32.53 -21.03
N PRO A 83 0.04 -31.68 -20.07
CA PRO A 83 0.97 -32.07 -19.02
C PRO A 83 0.39 -33.19 -18.15
N GLU A 84 1.24 -34.03 -17.54
CA GLU A 84 0.76 -35.08 -16.62
C GLU A 84 0.19 -34.51 -15.31
N ASP A 85 0.85 -33.48 -14.75
CA ASP A 85 0.58 -32.96 -13.41
C ASP A 85 0.06 -31.50 -13.40
N ASN A 86 -0.35 -30.97 -14.55
CA ASN A 86 -0.85 -29.60 -14.68
C ASN A 86 -1.95 -29.49 -15.75
N TYR A 87 -2.75 -28.43 -15.70
CA TYR A 87 -3.87 -28.22 -16.60
C TYR A 87 -3.44 -28.13 -18.07
N PRO A 88 -4.30 -28.58 -19.00
CA PRO A 88 -4.08 -28.35 -20.41
C PRO A 88 -4.01 -26.88 -20.76
N HIS A 89 -3.19 -26.54 -21.75
CA HIS A 89 -3.08 -25.18 -22.28
C HIS A 89 -3.00 -25.19 -23.81
N VAL A 90 -3.45 -24.08 -24.41
CA VAL A 90 -3.37 -23.86 -25.85
C VAL A 90 -1.91 -23.72 -26.25
N ARG A 91 -1.42 -24.64 -27.09
CA ARG A 91 -0.09 -24.61 -27.71
C ARG A 91 -0.13 -23.93 -29.08
N GLU A 92 -1.23 -24.11 -29.80
CA GLU A 92 -1.45 -23.56 -31.14
C GLU A 92 -2.84 -22.97 -31.22
N ILE A 93 -2.92 -21.69 -31.57
CA ILE A 93 -4.18 -20.94 -31.65
C ILE A 93 -4.88 -21.21 -32.98
N ALA A 94 -6.21 -21.29 -32.97
CA ALA A 94 -7.00 -21.51 -34.18
C ALA A 94 -7.11 -20.25 -35.06
N LEU A 95 -6.96 -19.05 -34.47
CA LEU A 95 -7.17 -17.78 -35.15
C LEU A 95 -5.97 -16.83 -34.95
N HIS A 96 -5.10 -16.75 -35.96
CA HIS A 96 -3.89 -15.89 -35.91
C HIS A 96 -4.15 -14.42 -36.24
N ASP A 97 -5.16 -14.14 -37.06
CA ASP A 97 -5.60 -12.81 -37.49
C ASP A 97 -7.10 -12.79 -37.85
N ILE A 98 -7.62 -11.58 -38.11
CA ILE A 98 -9.06 -11.35 -38.38
C ILE A 98 -9.53 -12.02 -39.68
N SER A 99 -8.64 -12.25 -40.65
CA SER A 99 -8.99 -12.83 -41.94
C SER A 99 -9.33 -14.33 -41.85
N GLY A 100 -8.85 -15.00 -40.80
CA GLY A 100 -9.17 -16.41 -40.54
C GLY A 100 -10.58 -16.67 -40.01
N LEU A 101 -11.41 -15.65 -39.76
CA LEU A 101 -12.74 -15.83 -39.16
C LEU A 101 -13.65 -16.76 -39.98
N ASP A 102 -13.62 -16.66 -41.31
CA ASP A 102 -14.46 -17.47 -42.19
C ASP A 102 -14.11 -18.97 -42.13
N SER A 103 -12.96 -19.32 -41.54
CA SER A 103 -12.54 -20.71 -41.33
C SER A 103 -13.07 -21.34 -40.02
N LEU A 104 -13.62 -20.54 -39.10
CA LEU A 104 -14.17 -21.04 -37.84
C LEU A 104 -15.62 -21.51 -38.04
N ALA A 105 -15.83 -22.82 -37.93
CA ALA A 105 -17.15 -23.43 -37.91
C ALA A 105 -17.62 -23.68 -36.46
N ILE A 106 -18.92 -23.61 -36.22
CA ILE A 106 -19.50 -24.02 -34.93
C ILE A 106 -19.36 -25.55 -34.82
N PRO A 107 -18.62 -26.08 -33.82
CA PRO A 107 -18.39 -27.50 -33.68
C PRO A 107 -19.65 -28.24 -33.21
N ASP A 108 -19.76 -29.54 -33.54
CA ASP A 108 -20.80 -30.41 -33.00
C ASP A 108 -20.33 -31.01 -31.66
N PRO A 109 -21.00 -30.69 -30.54
CA PRO A 109 -20.59 -31.15 -29.22
C PRO A 109 -20.52 -32.68 -29.04
N HIS A 110 -21.19 -33.45 -29.91
CA HIS A 110 -21.19 -34.92 -29.83
C HIS A 110 -19.98 -35.59 -30.49
N VAL A 111 -19.19 -34.85 -31.28
CA VAL A 111 -18.03 -35.42 -32.01
C VAL A 111 -16.76 -34.58 -31.97
N SER A 112 -16.83 -33.29 -31.58
CA SER A 112 -15.69 -32.37 -31.65
C SER A 112 -14.84 -32.34 -30.37
N GLY A 113 -13.54 -32.58 -30.51
CA GLY A 113 -12.57 -32.49 -29.42
C GLY A 113 -12.97 -33.33 -28.20
N ARG A 114 -12.87 -32.73 -27.01
CA ARG A 114 -13.26 -33.37 -25.74
C ARG A 114 -14.68 -33.04 -25.26
N MET A 115 -15.50 -32.33 -26.04
CA MET A 115 -16.90 -32.07 -25.67
C MET A 115 -17.70 -33.36 -25.38
N PRO A 116 -17.55 -34.46 -26.15
CA PRO A 116 -18.28 -35.70 -25.89
C PRO A 116 -17.93 -36.34 -24.54
N GLU A 117 -16.68 -36.18 -24.09
CA GLU A 117 -16.22 -36.71 -22.80
C GLU A 117 -16.87 -35.97 -21.62
N ILE A 118 -17.10 -34.67 -21.75
CA ILE A 118 -17.84 -33.91 -20.73
C ILE A 118 -19.31 -34.34 -20.70
N ILE A 119 -19.97 -34.45 -21.85
CA ILE A 119 -21.36 -34.94 -21.98
C ILE A 119 -21.50 -36.33 -21.33
N LYS A 120 -20.52 -37.20 -21.57
CA LYS A 120 -20.47 -38.55 -21.00
C LYS A 120 -20.30 -38.51 -19.48
N ALA A 121 -19.40 -37.69 -18.95
CA ALA A 121 -19.22 -37.52 -17.51
C ALA A 121 -20.51 -37.04 -16.83
N THR A 122 -21.20 -36.06 -17.43
CA THR A 122 -22.48 -35.54 -16.94
C THR A 122 -23.53 -36.65 -16.85
N ARG A 123 -23.67 -37.46 -17.90
CA ARG A 123 -24.65 -38.56 -17.93
C ARG A 123 -24.37 -39.60 -16.84
N ILE A 124 -23.11 -40.03 -16.71
CA ILE A 124 -22.70 -41.03 -15.70
C ILE A 124 -23.01 -40.50 -14.29
N MET A 125 -22.61 -39.28 -13.97
CA MET A 125 -22.86 -38.72 -12.63
C MET A 125 -24.35 -38.53 -12.36
N LYS A 126 -25.14 -38.11 -13.36
CA LYS A 126 -26.58 -37.94 -13.20
C LYS A 126 -27.29 -39.27 -12.92
N GLU A 127 -26.91 -40.33 -13.62
CA GLU A 127 -27.45 -41.67 -13.44
C GLU A 127 -27.10 -42.25 -12.05
N GLU A 128 -25.84 -42.09 -11.62
CA GLU A 128 -25.35 -42.61 -10.33
C GLU A 128 -25.94 -41.86 -9.12
N LEU A 129 -26.06 -40.53 -9.19
CA LEU A 129 -26.51 -39.70 -8.06
C LEU A 129 -28.03 -39.67 -7.88
N ARG A 130 -28.80 -40.15 -8.87
CA ARG A 130 -30.28 -40.30 -8.82
C ARG A 130 -31.04 -39.06 -8.32
N GLY A 131 -30.48 -37.87 -8.54
CA GLY A 131 -31.07 -36.60 -8.13
C GLY A 131 -30.91 -36.24 -6.64
N GLU A 132 -30.04 -36.92 -5.89
CA GLU A 132 -29.74 -36.55 -4.50
C GLU A 132 -28.71 -35.41 -4.39
N ILE A 133 -27.81 -35.33 -5.37
CA ILE A 133 -26.71 -34.36 -5.43
C ILE A 133 -26.69 -33.70 -6.81
N PRO A 134 -26.64 -32.37 -6.91
CA PRO A 134 -26.61 -31.64 -8.17
C PRO A 134 -25.33 -31.90 -8.96
N VAL A 135 -25.49 -32.12 -10.26
CA VAL A 135 -24.38 -32.19 -11.23
C VAL A 135 -24.28 -30.85 -11.97
N PHE A 136 -23.17 -30.13 -11.76
CA PHE A 136 -22.85 -28.93 -12.54
C PHE A 136 -21.94 -29.28 -13.71
N SER A 137 -22.32 -28.88 -14.92
CA SER A 137 -21.44 -28.99 -16.09
C SER A 137 -20.88 -27.63 -16.46
N HIS A 138 -19.67 -27.62 -17.00
CA HIS A 138 -18.92 -26.39 -17.24
C HIS A 138 -18.93 -25.97 -18.72
N VAL A 139 -19.06 -24.66 -18.95
CA VAL A 139 -18.77 -23.98 -20.22
C VAL A 139 -17.96 -22.71 -19.97
N ILE A 140 -17.26 -22.20 -20.98
CA ILE A 140 -16.55 -20.91 -20.88
C ILE A 140 -17.35 -19.75 -21.47
N GLY A 141 -17.13 -18.55 -20.93
CA GLY A 141 -17.72 -17.31 -21.42
C GLY A 141 -17.24 -16.95 -22.84
N PRO A 142 -18.05 -16.27 -23.67
CA PRO A 142 -17.72 -15.98 -25.06
C PRO A 142 -16.41 -15.19 -25.25
N ILE A 143 -16.14 -14.15 -24.45
CA ILE A 143 -14.87 -13.41 -24.54
C ILE A 143 -13.68 -14.21 -24.04
N THR A 144 -13.87 -15.05 -23.02
CA THR A 144 -12.82 -15.98 -22.58
C THR A 144 -12.48 -16.96 -23.70
N LEU A 145 -13.48 -17.53 -24.39
CA LEU A 145 -13.23 -18.39 -25.53
C LEU A 145 -12.51 -17.66 -26.66
N ALA A 146 -12.91 -16.42 -26.95
CA ALA A 146 -12.20 -15.58 -27.93
C ALA A 146 -10.71 -15.45 -27.57
N ALA A 147 -10.38 -15.14 -26.31
CA ALA A 147 -9.01 -15.06 -25.82
C ALA A 147 -8.26 -16.40 -25.75
N ARG A 148 -8.93 -17.54 -25.96
CA ARG A 148 -8.29 -18.87 -26.06
C ARG A 148 -7.98 -19.24 -27.51
N ILE A 149 -8.83 -18.84 -28.44
CA ILE A 149 -8.65 -19.15 -29.88
C ILE A 149 -7.75 -18.15 -30.59
N MET A 150 -7.47 -17.00 -29.99
CA MET A 150 -6.49 -16.03 -30.43
C MET A 150 -5.64 -15.51 -29.27
N ASP A 151 -4.57 -14.78 -29.59
CA ASP A 151 -3.75 -14.12 -28.58
C ASP A 151 -4.53 -13.00 -27.86
N ILE A 152 -4.43 -12.94 -26.53
CA ILE A 152 -5.20 -12.00 -25.71
C ILE A 152 -4.81 -10.54 -25.96
N GLU A 153 -3.54 -10.24 -26.24
CA GLU A 153 -3.10 -8.88 -26.54
C GLU A 153 -3.68 -8.45 -27.89
N LYS A 154 -3.61 -9.33 -28.89
CA LYS A 154 -4.27 -9.10 -30.19
C LYS A 154 -5.76 -8.91 -30.05
N MET A 155 -6.43 -9.72 -29.23
CA MET A 155 -7.86 -9.59 -28.97
C MET A 155 -8.20 -8.19 -28.44
N LEU A 156 -7.41 -7.66 -27.49
CA LEU A 156 -7.60 -6.32 -26.93
C LEU A 156 -7.42 -5.22 -28.00
N TYR A 157 -6.43 -5.35 -28.89
CA TYR A 157 -6.29 -4.43 -30.04
C TYR A 157 -7.49 -4.51 -30.98
N ILE A 158 -7.98 -5.71 -31.30
CA ILE A 158 -9.11 -5.91 -32.21
C ILE A 158 -10.40 -5.34 -31.62
N ILE A 159 -10.63 -5.46 -30.31
CA ILE A 159 -11.77 -4.83 -29.61
C ILE A 159 -11.79 -3.32 -29.83
N VAL A 160 -10.62 -2.67 -29.81
CA VAL A 160 -10.49 -1.22 -29.93
C VAL A 160 -10.52 -0.77 -31.39
N ASP A 161 -9.71 -1.40 -32.24
CA ASP A 161 -9.47 -0.96 -33.62
C ASP A 161 -10.55 -1.46 -34.59
N TYR A 162 -11.13 -2.62 -34.33
CA TYR A 162 -12.07 -3.31 -35.24
C TYR A 162 -13.28 -3.93 -34.49
N PRO A 163 -14.06 -3.15 -33.73
CA PRO A 163 -15.12 -3.68 -32.86
C PRO A 163 -16.17 -4.52 -33.60
N GLU A 164 -16.55 -4.16 -34.84
CA GLU A 164 -17.52 -4.96 -35.62
C GLU A 164 -16.98 -6.35 -36.00
N ARG A 165 -15.67 -6.43 -36.30
CA ARG A 165 -15.01 -7.71 -36.57
C ARG A 165 -14.91 -8.52 -35.29
N PHE A 166 -14.61 -7.89 -34.16
CA PHE A 166 -14.66 -8.56 -32.87
C PHE A 166 -16.05 -9.13 -32.57
N ARG A 167 -17.14 -8.40 -32.82
CA ARG A 167 -18.52 -8.92 -32.65
C ARG A 167 -18.76 -10.19 -33.46
N SER A 168 -18.17 -10.28 -34.66
CA SER A 168 -18.31 -11.45 -35.52
C SER A 168 -17.57 -12.67 -34.95
N ILE A 169 -16.36 -12.47 -34.41
CA ILE A 169 -15.62 -13.52 -33.68
C ILE A 169 -16.39 -13.95 -32.43
N LEU A 170 -16.83 -12.98 -31.64
CA LEU A 170 -17.58 -13.22 -30.41
C LEU A 170 -18.89 -13.96 -30.66
N LYS A 171 -19.54 -13.73 -31.81
CA LYS A 171 -20.75 -14.45 -32.21
C LYS A 171 -20.51 -15.94 -32.38
N VAL A 172 -19.37 -16.32 -32.98
CA VAL A 172 -18.98 -17.73 -33.12
C VAL A 172 -18.75 -18.33 -31.73
N CYS A 173 -17.95 -17.68 -30.89
CA CYS A 173 -17.69 -18.13 -29.52
C CYS A 173 -18.98 -18.29 -28.71
N HIS A 174 -19.88 -17.31 -28.79
CA HIS A 174 -21.21 -17.36 -28.18
C HIS A 174 -22.01 -18.59 -28.64
N ASP A 175 -22.06 -18.85 -29.95
CA ASP A 175 -22.84 -19.98 -30.47
C ASP A 175 -22.26 -21.32 -30.05
N VAL A 176 -20.92 -21.43 -29.94
CA VAL A 176 -20.24 -22.63 -29.40
C VAL A 176 -20.61 -22.85 -27.93
N SER A 177 -20.43 -21.85 -27.07
CA SER A 177 -20.74 -21.98 -25.63
C SER A 177 -22.23 -22.28 -25.42
N LYS A 178 -23.12 -21.65 -26.20
CA LYS A 178 -24.57 -21.88 -26.16
C LYS A 178 -24.94 -23.31 -26.56
N SER A 179 -24.45 -23.80 -27.71
CA SER A 179 -24.80 -25.14 -28.20
C SER A 179 -24.30 -26.19 -27.23
N PHE A 180 -23.08 -26.02 -26.70
CA PHE A 180 -22.53 -26.96 -25.75
C PHE A 180 -23.29 -26.97 -24.42
N ALA A 181 -23.65 -25.81 -23.86
CA ALA A 181 -24.46 -25.72 -22.65
C ALA A 181 -25.81 -26.44 -22.78
N ILE A 182 -26.48 -26.33 -23.93
CA ILE A 182 -27.75 -27.02 -24.20
C ILE A 182 -27.55 -28.55 -24.25
N GLU A 183 -26.47 -29.04 -24.87
CA GLU A 183 -26.19 -30.48 -24.91
C GLU A 183 -25.82 -31.04 -23.53
N LEU A 184 -25.11 -30.27 -22.69
CA LEU A 184 -24.83 -30.64 -21.30
C LEU A 184 -26.11 -30.68 -20.45
N GLN A 185 -27.02 -29.74 -20.67
CA GLN A 185 -28.34 -29.73 -20.04
C GLN A 185 -29.16 -30.97 -20.44
N LYS A 186 -29.17 -31.34 -21.72
CA LYS A 186 -29.82 -32.58 -22.23
C LYS A 186 -29.16 -33.84 -21.68
N ALA A 187 -27.86 -33.82 -21.41
CA ALA A 187 -27.13 -34.92 -20.80
C ALA A 187 -27.50 -35.14 -19.32
N GLY A 188 -28.19 -34.18 -18.70
CA GLY A 188 -28.74 -34.29 -17.35
C GLY A 188 -28.12 -33.36 -16.32
N ALA A 189 -27.37 -32.33 -16.74
CA ALA A 189 -26.83 -31.33 -15.81
C ALA A 189 -27.96 -30.60 -15.05
N ASP A 190 -27.86 -30.55 -13.72
CA ASP A 190 -28.76 -29.78 -12.86
C ASP A 190 -28.45 -28.29 -12.93
N GLY A 191 -27.22 -27.93 -13.27
CA GLY A 191 -26.82 -26.57 -13.54
C GLY A 191 -25.65 -26.44 -14.51
N ILE A 192 -25.52 -25.25 -15.08
CA ILE A 192 -24.41 -24.87 -15.96
C ILE A 192 -23.57 -23.81 -15.25
N LEU A 193 -22.30 -24.12 -15.02
CA LEU A 193 -21.29 -23.20 -14.49
C LEU A 193 -20.52 -22.59 -15.65
N MET A 194 -20.59 -21.26 -15.78
CA MET A 194 -19.84 -20.50 -16.76
C MET A 194 -18.64 -19.82 -16.11
N PHE A 195 -17.42 -20.24 -16.49
CA PHE A 195 -16.19 -19.54 -16.12
C PHE A 195 -15.82 -18.50 -17.17
N ASP A 196 -15.57 -17.27 -16.71
CA ASP A 196 -15.26 -16.17 -17.61
C ASP A 196 -14.17 -15.23 -17.05
N PRO A 197 -12.94 -15.75 -16.82
CA PRO A 197 -11.86 -14.97 -16.23
C PRO A 197 -11.44 -13.74 -17.05
N VAL A 198 -11.65 -13.74 -18.38
CA VAL A 198 -11.28 -12.61 -19.24
C VAL A 198 -12.27 -11.45 -19.09
N ALA A 199 -13.50 -11.71 -18.64
CA ALA A 199 -14.48 -10.68 -18.34
C ALA A 199 -14.16 -9.86 -17.08
N SER A 200 -13.06 -10.17 -16.38
CA SER A 200 -12.58 -9.42 -15.21
C SER A 200 -12.36 -7.94 -15.50
N MET A 201 -12.75 -7.07 -14.57
CA MET A 201 -12.56 -5.62 -14.69
C MET A 201 -11.09 -5.16 -14.52
N SER A 202 -10.18 -6.10 -14.24
CA SER A 202 -8.73 -5.91 -14.36
C SER A 202 -8.23 -6.03 -15.80
N LEU A 203 -8.91 -6.82 -16.63
CA LEU A 203 -8.54 -7.08 -18.03
C LEU A 203 -9.36 -6.20 -18.99
N ILE A 204 -10.69 -6.17 -18.84
CA ILE A 204 -11.57 -5.37 -19.68
C ILE A 204 -12.31 -4.30 -18.87
N PRO A 205 -12.34 -3.03 -19.31
CA PRO A 205 -13.09 -1.97 -18.61
C PRO A 205 -14.62 -2.22 -18.59
N PRO A 206 -15.37 -1.64 -17.64
CA PRO A 206 -16.84 -1.74 -17.55
C PRO A 206 -17.60 -1.38 -18.85
N ARG A 207 -17.03 -0.50 -19.68
CA ARG A 207 -17.58 -0.17 -21.01
C ARG A 207 -17.53 -1.37 -21.95
N ILE A 208 -16.40 -2.07 -22.01
CA ILE A 208 -16.22 -3.25 -22.87
C ILE A 208 -17.08 -4.40 -22.37
N PHE A 209 -17.16 -4.61 -21.05
CA PHE A 209 -18.07 -5.60 -20.47
C PHE A 209 -19.53 -5.34 -20.88
N ARG A 210 -20.00 -4.08 -20.76
CA ARG A 210 -21.36 -3.72 -21.20
C ARG A 210 -21.60 -3.96 -22.68
N GLU A 211 -20.62 -3.67 -23.50
CA GLU A 211 -20.75 -3.70 -24.95
C GLU A 211 -20.66 -5.11 -25.53
N PHE A 212 -19.81 -5.97 -24.95
CA PHE A 212 -19.49 -7.28 -25.52
C PHE A 212 -19.86 -8.46 -24.62
N GLU A 213 -20.04 -8.30 -23.31
CA GLU A 213 -20.33 -9.44 -22.43
C GLU A 213 -21.79 -9.55 -22.01
N VAL A 214 -22.45 -8.43 -21.73
CA VAL A 214 -23.81 -8.46 -21.16
C VAL A 214 -24.80 -9.19 -22.06
N GLU A 215 -24.91 -8.81 -23.33
CA GLU A 215 -25.90 -9.41 -24.25
C GLU A 215 -25.57 -10.86 -24.61
N PRO A 216 -24.32 -11.23 -24.97
CA PRO A 216 -24.00 -12.62 -25.29
C PRO A 216 -24.23 -13.58 -24.10
N VAL A 217 -23.81 -13.20 -22.90
CA VAL A 217 -24.02 -14.05 -21.71
C VAL A 217 -25.51 -14.16 -21.36
N GLN A 218 -26.27 -13.05 -21.38
CA GLN A 218 -27.72 -13.07 -21.16
C GLN A 218 -28.46 -13.94 -22.19
N SER A 219 -28.03 -13.89 -23.45
CA SER A 219 -28.60 -14.71 -24.54
C SER A 219 -28.37 -16.20 -24.28
N ILE A 220 -27.16 -16.60 -23.84
CA ILE A 220 -26.86 -17.99 -23.47
C ILE A 220 -27.72 -18.42 -22.28
N PHE A 221 -27.78 -17.60 -21.23
CA PHE A 221 -28.56 -17.89 -20.03
C PHE A 221 -30.05 -18.04 -20.33
N SER A 222 -30.58 -17.15 -21.16
CA SER A 222 -31.96 -17.21 -21.65
C SER A 222 -32.23 -18.47 -22.47
N ALA A 223 -31.28 -18.90 -23.30
CA ALA A 223 -31.40 -20.13 -24.09
C ALA A 223 -31.46 -21.38 -23.19
N ILE A 224 -30.61 -21.44 -22.16
CA ILE A 224 -30.61 -22.52 -21.16
C ILE A 224 -31.96 -22.56 -20.43
N LYS A 225 -32.44 -21.43 -19.89
CA LYS A 225 -33.75 -21.36 -19.21
C LYS A 225 -34.93 -21.67 -20.12
N LYS A 226 -34.87 -21.29 -21.40
CA LYS A 226 -35.92 -21.59 -22.38
C LYS A 226 -36.00 -23.09 -22.68
N HIS A 227 -34.87 -23.80 -22.66
CA HIS A 227 -34.84 -25.23 -22.92
C HIS A 227 -35.30 -26.03 -21.69
N ASN A 228 -34.81 -25.69 -20.50
CA ASN A 228 -35.33 -26.20 -19.23
C ASN A 228 -35.23 -25.11 -18.13
N PRO A 229 -36.36 -24.57 -17.64
CA PRO A 229 -36.37 -23.51 -16.62
C PRO A 229 -35.73 -23.91 -15.28
N ASP A 230 -35.73 -25.21 -14.96
CA ASP A 230 -35.24 -25.73 -13.68
C ASP A 230 -33.71 -25.82 -13.61
N THR A 231 -33.00 -25.68 -14.74
CA THR A 231 -31.53 -25.71 -14.76
C THR A 231 -30.96 -24.46 -14.11
N LEU A 232 -30.09 -24.66 -13.12
CA LEU A 232 -29.41 -23.58 -12.42
C LEU A 232 -28.31 -22.95 -13.29
N ILE A 233 -28.23 -21.64 -13.25
CA ILE A 233 -27.20 -20.87 -13.96
C ILE A 233 -26.24 -20.29 -12.94
N TRP A 234 -24.97 -20.68 -13.06
CA TRP A 234 -23.91 -20.24 -12.18
C TRP A 234 -22.87 -19.48 -13.00
N TYR A 235 -22.63 -18.20 -12.66
CA TYR A 235 -21.62 -17.38 -13.32
C TYR A 235 -20.43 -17.07 -12.40
N SER A 236 -19.21 -17.22 -12.91
CA SER A 236 -17.97 -16.98 -12.17
C SER A 236 -17.00 -16.14 -13.00
N VAL A 237 -16.67 -14.95 -12.48
CA VAL A 237 -15.71 -14.00 -13.07
C VAL A 237 -14.54 -13.85 -12.11
N ALA A 238 -13.35 -14.30 -12.52
CA ALA A 238 -12.14 -14.25 -11.70
C ALA A 238 -11.57 -12.82 -11.59
N GLY A 239 -10.93 -12.49 -10.47
CA GLY A 239 -10.24 -11.21 -10.26
C GLY A 239 -11.12 -10.05 -9.77
N PRO A 240 -10.54 -8.85 -9.62
CA PRO A 240 -11.20 -7.73 -8.94
C PRO A 240 -12.27 -7.07 -9.80
N LEU A 241 -13.49 -6.96 -9.25
CA LEU A 241 -14.65 -6.33 -9.88
C LEU A 241 -14.79 -4.82 -9.54
N LYS A 242 -13.76 -4.21 -8.94
CA LYS A 242 -13.70 -2.78 -8.57
C LYS A 242 -14.95 -2.27 -7.81
N SER A 243 -15.58 -3.14 -7.02
CA SER A 243 -16.83 -2.88 -6.28
C SER A 243 -18.08 -2.63 -7.15
N ASP A 244 -18.01 -2.84 -8.46
CA ASP A 244 -19.15 -2.80 -9.38
C ASP A 244 -19.65 -4.22 -9.68
N PHE A 245 -20.43 -4.75 -8.73
CA PHE A 245 -21.14 -6.01 -8.92
C PHE A 245 -22.35 -5.87 -9.86
N SER A 246 -22.79 -4.64 -10.15
CA SER A 246 -24.02 -4.42 -10.89
C SER A 246 -23.97 -5.00 -12.29
N LEU A 247 -22.80 -4.93 -12.96
CA LEU A 247 -22.63 -5.44 -14.31
C LEU A 247 -22.61 -6.97 -14.39
N PRO A 248 -21.72 -7.71 -13.68
CA PRO A 248 -21.76 -9.17 -13.71
C PRO A 248 -23.05 -9.76 -13.15
N LEU A 249 -23.73 -9.08 -12.21
CA LEU A 249 -25.04 -9.53 -11.73
C LEU A 249 -26.18 -9.18 -12.71
N SER A 250 -26.03 -8.16 -13.56
CA SER A 250 -27.06 -7.76 -14.53
C SER A 250 -27.34 -8.82 -15.59
N VAL A 251 -26.41 -9.76 -15.82
CA VAL A 251 -26.63 -10.86 -16.76
C VAL A 251 -27.60 -11.93 -16.22
N GLY A 252 -27.97 -11.83 -14.95
CA GLY A 252 -29.04 -12.61 -14.32
C GLY A 252 -28.71 -14.07 -14.02
N PRO A 253 -27.55 -14.41 -13.43
CA PRO A 253 -27.31 -15.78 -12.96
C PRO A 253 -28.18 -16.11 -11.73
N ASP A 254 -28.43 -17.40 -11.48
CA ASP A 254 -29.04 -17.84 -10.22
C ASP A 254 -28.01 -17.84 -9.09
N ILE A 255 -26.76 -18.21 -9.41
CA ILE A 255 -25.61 -18.28 -8.49
C ILE A 255 -24.44 -17.46 -9.06
N PHE A 256 -23.82 -16.63 -8.24
CA PHE A 256 -22.64 -15.86 -8.62
C PHE A 256 -21.47 -16.16 -7.68
N THR A 257 -20.34 -16.65 -8.23
CA THR A 257 -19.10 -16.79 -7.45
C THR A 257 -18.46 -15.42 -7.27
N VAL A 258 -18.22 -15.05 -6.01
CA VAL A 258 -17.45 -13.86 -5.66
C VAL A 258 -15.99 -14.30 -5.51
N ASP A 259 -15.09 -13.76 -6.34
CA ASP A 259 -13.65 -14.03 -6.17
C ASP A 259 -13.14 -13.58 -4.79
N TYR A 260 -12.15 -14.28 -4.22
CA TYR A 260 -11.56 -13.99 -2.91
C TYR A 260 -11.01 -12.56 -2.74
N VAL A 261 -10.66 -11.89 -3.85
CA VAL A 261 -10.21 -10.48 -3.83
C VAL A 261 -11.35 -9.48 -3.65
N ASN A 262 -12.59 -9.92 -3.86
CA ASN A 262 -13.78 -9.10 -3.78
C ASN A 262 -14.46 -9.22 -2.41
N SER A 263 -15.23 -8.22 -2.01
CA SER A 263 -15.98 -8.24 -0.75
C SER A 263 -17.32 -8.98 -0.93
N VAL A 264 -17.53 -10.03 -0.14
CA VAL A 264 -18.82 -10.74 -0.05
C VAL A 264 -19.92 -9.83 0.50
N ASP A 265 -19.60 -8.92 1.44
CA ASP A 265 -20.58 -8.00 2.02
C ASP A 265 -21.13 -7.03 0.96
N MET A 266 -20.28 -6.61 0.02
CA MET A 266 -20.68 -5.76 -1.10
C MET A 266 -21.46 -6.54 -2.15
N ALA A 267 -21.05 -7.78 -2.44
CA ALA A 267 -21.81 -8.65 -3.35
C ALA A 267 -23.23 -8.90 -2.84
N LEU A 268 -23.38 -9.26 -1.57
CA LEU A 268 -24.67 -9.51 -0.92
C LEU A 268 -25.61 -8.29 -0.94
N LYS A 269 -25.08 -7.06 -0.90
CA LYS A 269 -25.89 -5.83 -1.03
C LYS A 269 -26.48 -5.63 -2.43
N HIS A 270 -25.84 -6.19 -3.47
CA HIS A 270 -26.28 -6.05 -4.87
C HIS A 270 -27.03 -7.29 -5.37
N ALA A 271 -26.86 -8.44 -4.71
CA ALA A 271 -27.44 -9.73 -5.05
C ALA A 271 -28.91 -9.86 -4.59
N ASN A 272 -29.77 -8.98 -5.09
CA ASN A 272 -31.18 -8.92 -4.68
C ASN A 272 -31.92 -10.26 -4.90
N SER A 273 -31.71 -10.92 -6.04
CA SER A 273 -32.35 -12.18 -6.41
C SER A 273 -31.34 -13.24 -6.85
N ILE A 274 -30.10 -13.13 -6.39
CA ILE A 274 -28.97 -13.97 -6.80
C ILE A 274 -28.32 -14.57 -5.56
N VAL A 275 -27.99 -15.85 -5.60
CA VAL A 275 -27.26 -16.53 -4.52
C VAL A 275 -25.77 -16.26 -4.67
N ILE A 276 -25.11 -15.91 -3.58
CA ILE A 276 -23.67 -15.69 -3.58
C ILE A 276 -22.93 -16.97 -3.16
N ASN A 277 -21.97 -17.40 -3.98
CA ASN A 277 -21.00 -18.44 -3.64
C ASN A 277 -19.63 -17.82 -3.30
N GLY A 278 -18.93 -18.42 -2.35
CA GLY A 278 -17.55 -18.08 -2.02
C GLY A 278 -17.39 -17.39 -0.65
N ASN A 279 -16.25 -16.81 -0.31
CA ASN A 279 -15.08 -16.65 -1.19
C ASN A 279 -13.77 -17.00 -0.50
N ILE A 280 -13.71 -18.17 0.16
CA ILE A 280 -12.47 -18.61 0.80
C ILE A 280 -11.33 -18.59 -0.22
N LYS A 281 -10.23 -17.92 0.14
CA LYS A 281 -9.05 -17.79 -0.70
C LYS A 281 -8.50 -19.17 -1.06
N PRO A 282 -8.37 -19.54 -2.35
CA PRO A 282 -7.87 -20.84 -2.78
C PRO A 282 -6.55 -21.27 -2.12
N ALA A 283 -5.58 -20.34 -2.01
CA ALA A 283 -4.29 -20.59 -1.37
C ALA A 283 -4.41 -21.02 0.10
N LEU A 284 -5.51 -20.69 0.79
CA LEU A 284 -5.74 -21.11 2.17
C LEU A 284 -5.91 -22.63 2.28
N PHE A 285 -6.48 -23.28 1.26
CA PHE A 285 -6.58 -24.74 1.22
C PHE A 285 -5.23 -25.42 1.01
N LEU A 286 -4.24 -24.74 0.43
CA LEU A 286 -2.91 -25.26 0.18
C LEU A 286 -1.92 -24.94 1.30
N ASP A 287 -1.83 -23.66 1.68
CA ASP A 287 -0.79 -23.12 2.56
C ASP A 287 -1.24 -23.03 4.03
N GLY A 288 -2.56 -23.01 4.24
CA GLY A 288 -3.20 -22.95 5.54
C GLY A 288 -3.38 -24.34 6.16
N ASN A 289 -3.86 -24.34 7.40
CA ASN A 289 -4.31 -25.55 8.09
C ASN A 289 -5.83 -25.53 8.28
N GLN A 290 -6.38 -26.61 8.85
CA GLN A 290 -7.82 -26.76 9.08
C GLN A 290 -8.42 -25.60 9.89
N ASP A 291 -7.72 -25.09 10.90
CA ASP A 291 -8.21 -23.96 11.72
C ASP A 291 -8.28 -22.66 10.91
N ASP A 292 -7.38 -22.46 9.94
CA ASP A 292 -7.38 -21.29 9.07
C ASP A 292 -8.60 -21.31 8.14
N VAL A 293 -8.83 -22.44 7.45
CA VAL A 293 -9.99 -22.65 6.58
C VAL A 293 -11.29 -22.52 7.38
N ARG A 294 -11.32 -23.12 8.57
CA ARG A 294 -12.44 -23.03 9.50
C ARG A 294 -12.73 -21.59 9.93
N GLY A 295 -11.71 -20.84 10.32
CA GLY A 295 -11.87 -19.45 10.77
C GLY A 295 -12.47 -18.56 9.68
N GLU A 296 -12.05 -18.72 8.43
CA GLU A 296 -12.63 -17.98 7.31
C GLU A 296 -14.04 -18.48 6.95
N ALA A 297 -14.28 -19.79 7.01
CA ALA A 297 -15.62 -20.36 6.81
C ALA A 297 -16.63 -19.81 7.83
N GLU A 298 -16.28 -19.81 9.12
CA GLU A 298 -17.13 -19.28 10.20
C GLU A 298 -17.37 -17.77 10.05
N LYS A 299 -16.37 -17.01 9.59
CA LYS A 299 -16.50 -15.59 9.30
C LYS A 299 -17.46 -15.32 8.14
N LEU A 300 -17.35 -16.09 7.06
CA LEU A 300 -18.25 -15.99 5.90
C LEU A 300 -19.69 -16.34 6.29
N LEU A 301 -19.88 -17.43 7.03
CA LEU A 301 -21.18 -17.82 7.56
C LEU A 301 -21.75 -16.72 8.46
N SER A 302 -20.95 -16.15 9.36
CA SER A 302 -21.37 -15.04 10.23
C SER A 302 -21.81 -13.81 9.44
N LEU A 303 -21.09 -13.46 8.38
CA LEU A 303 -21.45 -12.35 7.49
C LEU A 303 -22.77 -12.64 6.74
N ALA A 304 -22.92 -13.89 6.29
CA ALA A 304 -24.10 -14.36 5.59
C ALA A 304 -25.29 -14.63 6.52
N ARG A 305 -25.17 -14.61 7.86
CA ARG A 305 -26.30 -14.90 8.77
C ARG A 305 -27.54 -14.03 8.56
N SER A 306 -27.36 -12.82 8.04
CA SER A 306 -28.48 -11.91 7.74
C SER A 306 -29.19 -12.23 6.42
N THR A 307 -28.72 -13.24 5.69
CA THR A 307 -29.18 -13.62 4.36
C THR A 307 -29.22 -15.14 4.21
N GLU A 308 -30.37 -15.67 3.83
CA GLU A 308 -30.51 -17.10 3.48
C GLU A 308 -29.93 -17.42 2.09
N ARG A 309 -29.20 -16.49 1.46
CA ARG A 309 -28.79 -16.50 0.03
C ARG A 309 -27.30 -16.74 -0.14
N PHE A 310 -26.78 -17.81 0.44
CA PHE A 310 -25.35 -18.02 0.48
C PHE A 310 -24.96 -19.50 0.38
N ILE A 311 -23.96 -19.76 -0.47
CA ILE A 311 -23.28 -21.05 -0.59
C ILE A 311 -21.87 -20.85 -0.02
N LEU A 312 -21.54 -21.66 0.98
CA LEU A 312 -20.20 -21.67 1.54
C LEU A 312 -19.26 -22.36 0.56
N GLY A 313 -18.39 -21.60 -0.08
CA GLY A 313 -17.50 -22.12 -1.11
C GLY A 313 -16.14 -21.44 -1.14
N SER A 314 -15.29 -21.92 -2.04
CA SER A 314 -14.05 -21.24 -2.41
C SER A 314 -14.34 -20.05 -3.32
N GLY A 315 -13.47 -19.04 -3.32
CA GLY A 315 -13.59 -17.88 -4.22
C GLY A 315 -13.14 -18.16 -5.66
N CYS A 316 -12.53 -19.32 -5.91
CA CYS A 316 -12.15 -19.84 -7.21
C CYS A 316 -11.88 -21.35 -7.02
N GLU A 317 -11.34 -22.02 -8.03
CA GLU A 317 -10.97 -23.43 -7.94
C GLU A 317 -10.03 -23.73 -6.76
N VAL A 318 -10.29 -24.83 -6.04
CA VAL A 318 -9.38 -25.36 -5.02
C VAL A 318 -8.08 -25.87 -5.69
N PRO A 319 -6.89 -25.44 -5.23
CA PRO A 319 -5.62 -25.84 -5.86
C PRO A 319 -5.40 -27.36 -5.92
N LEU A 320 -4.77 -27.83 -7.00
CA LEU A 320 -4.53 -29.26 -7.26
C LEU A 320 -3.86 -29.99 -6.09
N CYS A 321 -2.95 -29.37 -5.33
CA CYS A 321 -2.22 -30.05 -4.26
C CYS A 321 -2.80 -29.81 -2.86
N SER A 322 -4.04 -29.30 -2.75
CA SER A 322 -4.65 -29.02 -1.45
C SER A 322 -4.89 -30.30 -0.63
N PRO A 323 -4.46 -30.34 0.64
CA PRO A 323 -4.73 -31.47 1.53
C PRO A 323 -6.23 -31.73 1.73
N LEU A 324 -6.60 -33.01 1.76
CA LEU A 324 -7.98 -33.46 1.98
C LEU A 324 -8.56 -32.89 3.27
N GLU A 325 -7.75 -32.82 4.32
CA GLU A 325 -8.12 -32.38 5.66
C GLU A 325 -8.58 -30.92 5.67
N ASN A 326 -7.93 -30.08 4.86
CA ASN A 326 -8.28 -28.65 4.73
C ASN A 326 -9.62 -28.49 4.01
N ILE A 327 -9.82 -29.23 2.91
CA ILE A 327 -11.08 -29.22 2.16
C ILE A 327 -12.22 -29.75 3.03
N LYS A 328 -11.98 -30.84 3.75
CA LYS A 328 -12.96 -31.45 4.65
C LYS A 328 -13.33 -30.52 5.80
N SER A 329 -12.38 -29.74 6.32
CA SER A 329 -12.63 -28.76 7.37
C SER A 329 -13.70 -27.73 6.96
N LEU A 330 -13.73 -27.31 5.70
CA LEU A 330 -14.78 -26.43 5.19
C LEU A 330 -16.17 -27.09 5.30
N VAL A 331 -16.27 -28.35 4.90
CA VAL A 331 -17.52 -29.11 4.95
C VAL A 331 -17.95 -29.35 6.38
N ASP A 332 -17.03 -29.71 7.27
CA ASP A 332 -17.30 -29.93 8.69
C ASP A 332 -17.92 -28.69 9.34
N VAL A 333 -17.44 -27.48 9.01
CA VAL A 333 -18.01 -26.22 9.52
C VAL A 333 -19.46 -26.03 9.10
N ALA A 334 -19.80 -26.30 7.84
CA ALA A 334 -21.18 -26.23 7.38
C ALA A 334 -22.07 -27.26 8.08
N MET A 335 -21.55 -28.48 8.28
CA MET A 335 -22.25 -29.54 9.01
C MET A 335 -22.49 -29.17 10.47
N GLU A 336 -21.56 -28.47 11.11
CA GLU A 336 -21.68 -28.02 12.49
C GLU A 336 -22.64 -26.85 12.70
N GLU A 337 -22.91 -26.00 11.70
CA GLU A 337 -23.99 -25.00 11.80
C GLU A 337 -25.35 -25.67 12.00
N THR A 338 -25.56 -26.89 11.47
CA THR A 338 -26.72 -27.74 11.78
C THR A 338 -26.88 -27.98 13.30
N ASN A 339 -25.76 -27.99 14.04
CA ASN A 339 -25.71 -28.25 15.48
C ASN A 339 -25.78 -26.99 16.36
N LYS A 340 -25.75 -25.77 15.80
CA LYS A 340 -25.78 -24.51 16.58
C LYS A 340 -27.15 -24.15 17.18
N PHE A 341 -28.11 -25.08 17.20
CA PHE A 341 -29.26 -25.05 18.12
C PHE A 341 -28.99 -25.66 19.51
N VAL A 342 -27.80 -26.23 19.79
CA VAL A 342 -27.52 -26.83 21.10
C VAL A 342 -26.11 -26.51 21.62
N ARG A 343 -26.08 -25.51 22.52
CA ARG A 343 -25.15 -25.29 23.66
C ARG A 343 -23.70 -24.80 23.42
N ILE A 344 -23.19 -24.20 24.51
CA ILE A 344 -22.14 -23.18 24.68
C ILE A 344 -20.92 -23.75 25.45
N ASN A 345 -19.71 -23.20 25.18
CA ASN A 345 -18.41 -23.22 25.92
C ASN A 345 -17.58 -24.54 25.91
N THR A 346 -16.23 -24.61 25.72
CA THR A 346 -15.06 -23.86 26.28
C THR A 346 -13.73 -24.22 25.48
N PRO A 347 -12.44 -23.87 25.85
CA PRO A 347 -11.39 -23.36 24.93
C PRO A 347 -10.18 -24.29 24.58
N ALA A 348 -9.34 -23.90 23.61
CA ALA A 348 -8.20 -24.67 23.06
C ALA A 348 -6.82 -24.48 23.77
N VAL A 349 -5.97 -25.52 23.74
CA VAL A 349 -4.61 -25.60 24.32
C VAL A 349 -3.56 -25.83 23.22
N GLY A 350 -2.39 -25.15 23.28
CA GLY A 350 -1.22 -25.50 22.45
C GLY A 350 -0.29 -24.34 22.05
N ALA A 351 0.51 -23.79 22.98
CA ALA A 351 1.46 -22.71 22.69
C ALA A 351 2.93 -23.14 22.94
N HIS A 352 3.84 -22.74 22.05
CA HIS A 352 5.29 -22.97 22.11
C HIS A 352 6.04 -21.67 22.44
N GLU A 353 7.14 -21.77 23.18
CA GLU A 353 7.96 -20.63 23.62
C GLU A 353 8.97 -20.19 22.55
N VAL A 354 8.94 -18.92 22.16
CA VAL A 354 9.97 -18.29 21.32
C VAL A 354 10.77 -17.32 22.19
N THR A 355 12.07 -17.57 22.31
CA THR A 355 13.02 -16.68 22.99
C THR A 355 13.75 -15.83 21.96
N ILE A 356 13.67 -14.51 22.10
CA ILE A 356 14.20 -13.56 21.11
C ILE A 356 15.39 -12.81 21.72
N MET A 357 16.58 -13.06 21.16
CA MET A 357 17.86 -12.49 21.57
C MET A 357 18.28 -11.37 20.62
N PRO A 358 18.98 -10.32 21.10
CA PRO A 358 19.48 -10.07 22.46
C PRO A 358 18.46 -9.51 23.47
N HIS A 359 17.20 -9.26 23.10
CA HIS A 359 16.20 -8.65 23.98
C HIS A 359 15.75 -9.52 25.17
N ARG A 360 16.07 -10.82 25.17
CA ARG A 360 15.67 -11.79 26.19
C ARG A 360 14.15 -11.81 26.42
N LYS A 361 13.37 -11.48 25.39
CA LYS A 361 11.90 -11.53 25.42
C LYS A 361 11.44 -12.94 25.12
N LYS A 362 10.48 -13.42 25.90
CA LYS A 362 9.82 -14.71 25.69
C LYS A 362 8.37 -14.46 25.30
N VAL A 363 7.92 -15.13 24.26
CA VAL A 363 6.52 -15.13 23.84
C VAL A 363 6.03 -16.53 23.55
N TYR A 364 4.74 -16.76 23.81
CA TYR A 364 4.08 -18.01 23.52
C TYR A 364 3.25 -17.85 22.25
N VAL A 365 3.57 -18.64 21.23
CA VAL A 365 2.88 -18.64 19.93
C VAL A 365 2.42 -20.05 19.58
N HIS A 366 1.36 -20.18 18.79
CA HIS A 366 0.91 -21.48 18.34
C HIS A 366 1.91 -22.10 17.36
N LYS A 367 1.93 -23.43 17.30
CA LYS A 367 2.73 -24.17 16.31
C LYS A 367 2.40 -23.68 14.90
N GLY A 368 3.41 -23.43 14.07
CA GLY A 368 3.22 -22.91 12.72
C GLY A 368 3.15 -21.38 12.62
N SER A 369 3.13 -20.64 13.74
CA SER A 369 3.30 -19.19 13.73
C SER A 369 4.65 -18.82 13.11
N SER A 370 4.70 -17.80 12.25
CA SER A 370 5.98 -17.32 11.74
C SER A 370 6.82 -16.69 12.85
N LEU A 371 8.15 -16.75 12.72
CA LEU A 371 9.06 -16.05 13.61
C LEU A 371 8.78 -14.55 13.61
N LEU A 372 8.43 -13.98 12.46
CA LEU A 372 7.99 -12.58 12.33
C LEU A 372 6.74 -12.31 13.18
N GLY A 373 5.72 -13.17 13.10
CA GLY A 373 4.52 -13.05 13.94
C GLY A 373 4.81 -13.20 15.44
N ALA A 374 5.78 -14.05 15.81
CA ALA A 374 6.26 -14.14 17.19
C ALA A 374 6.97 -12.86 17.64
N MET A 375 7.79 -12.26 16.78
CA MET A 375 8.46 -10.98 17.05
C MET A 375 7.45 -9.84 17.19
N GLU A 376 6.44 -9.77 16.32
CA GLU A 376 5.34 -8.80 16.42
C GLU A 376 4.57 -8.95 17.74
N LYS A 377 4.23 -10.19 18.12
CA LYS A 377 3.59 -10.49 19.41
C LYS A 377 4.48 -10.12 20.61
N ALA A 378 5.79 -10.20 20.46
CA ALA A 378 6.77 -9.77 21.46
C ALA A 378 6.92 -8.24 21.53
N GLY A 379 6.27 -7.49 20.63
CA GLY A 379 6.54 -6.08 20.42
C GLY A 379 8.01 -5.89 20.02
N ILE A 380 8.42 -6.52 18.91
CA ILE A 380 9.70 -6.35 18.22
C ILE A 380 9.38 -6.22 16.71
N PRO A 381 9.44 -5.03 16.10
CA PRO A 381 9.12 -4.76 14.73
C PRO A 381 10.30 -5.21 13.92
N VAL A 382 9.97 -5.85 12.82
CA VAL A 382 10.91 -6.17 11.76
C VAL A 382 10.31 -5.54 10.53
N THR A 383 11.06 -4.65 9.90
CA THR A 383 10.64 -4.03 8.64
C THR A 383 10.48 -5.10 7.57
N SER A 384 9.24 -5.38 7.20
CA SER A 384 8.85 -6.22 6.06
C SER A 384 8.37 -5.30 4.94
N TYR A 385 9.22 -5.04 3.95
CA TYR A 385 8.91 -4.16 2.81
C TYR A 385 8.08 -4.85 1.72
N CYS A 386 7.91 -6.17 1.83
CA CYS A 386 7.31 -7.03 0.82
C CYS A 386 5.98 -7.67 1.25
N ASP A 387 5.35 -7.13 2.30
CA ASP A 387 4.12 -7.69 2.87
C ASP A 387 4.19 -9.21 3.15
N ARG A 388 5.32 -9.64 3.72
CA ARG A 388 5.61 -11.04 4.13
C ARG A 388 5.77 -12.05 2.99
N SER A 389 5.79 -11.59 1.73
CA SER A 389 6.04 -12.46 0.56
C SER A 389 7.47 -13.01 0.47
N GLY A 390 8.39 -12.56 1.33
CA GLY A 390 9.80 -12.99 1.33
C GLY A 390 10.68 -12.31 0.28
N SER A 391 10.08 -11.59 -0.68
CA SER A 391 10.79 -11.01 -1.84
C SER A 391 11.76 -9.87 -1.53
N CYS A 392 11.70 -9.25 -0.34
CA CYS A 392 12.63 -8.17 0.01
C CYS A 392 13.92 -8.62 0.71
N GLY A 393 14.00 -9.87 1.21
CA GLY A 393 15.17 -10.34 1.95
C GLY A 393 15.49 -9.63 3.29
N LYS A 394 14.69 -8.66 3.74
CA LYS A 394 15.03 -7.73 4.84
C LYS A 394 14.68 -8.22 6.27
N CYS A 395 14.04 -9.38 6.43
CA CYS A 395 13.61 -9.91 7.75
C CYS A 395 14.51 -11.04 8.30
N VAL A 396 15.81 -10.95 8.04
CA VAL A 396 16.78 -12.01 8.40
C VAL A 396 16.91 -12.19 9.91
N VAL A 397 16.83 -13.43 10.37
CA VAL A 397 17.07 -13.88 11.74
C VAL A 397 18.00 -15.09 11.72
N LYS A 398 18.81 -15.23 12.77
CA LYS A 398 19.67 -16.39 12.97
C LYS A 398 19.03 -17.32 14.01
N ILE A 399 18.96 -18.61 13.72
CA ILE A 399 18.52 -19.59 14.72
C ILE A 399 19.69 -19.87 15.67
N ILE A 400 19.51 -19.67 16.97
CA ILE A 400 20.51 -20.04 18.00
C ILE A 400 20.28 -21.48 18.44
N SER A 401 19.04 -21.81 18.79
CA SER A 401 18.66 -23.15 19.25
C SER A 401 17.18 -23.43 18.97
N GLY A 402 16.80 -24.72 18.93
CA GLY A 402 15.44 -25.14 18.57
C GLY A 402 15.25 -25.32 17.07
N THR A 403 14.00 -25.57 16.65
CA THR A 403 13.69 -25.93 15.26
C THR A 403 12.55 -25.10 14.67
N VAL A 404 12.75 -24.67 13.43
CA VAL A 404 11.75 -24.02 12.57
C VAL A 404 11.50 -24.87 11.33
N THR A 405 10.55 -24.47 10.48
CA THR A 405 10.37 -25.10 9.17
C THR A 405 11.68 -25.05 8.36
N PRO A 406 11.98 -26.07 7.52
CA PRO A 406 13.06 -25.96 6.53
C PRO A 406 12.85 -24.75 5.62
N SER A 407 13.90 -24.24 4.99
CA SER A 407 13.74 -23.20 4.00
C SER A 407 13.05 -23.76 2.76
N ASP A 408 12.20 -22.95 2.14
CA ASP A 408 11.58 -23.27 0.84
C ASP A 408 12.40 -22.69 -0.30
N GLN A 409 12.02 -22.98 -1.56
CA GLN A 409 12.77 -22.50 -2.72
C GLN A 409 12.80 -20.97 -2.82
N ILE A 410 11.75 -20.27 -2.37
CA ILE A 410 11.68 -18.80 -2.39
C ILE A 410 12.63 -18.24 -1.34
N GLU A 411 12.62 -18.78 -0.13
CA GLU A 411 13.57 -18.44 0.93
C GLU A 411 15.00 -18.75 0.48
N ASP A 412 15.26 -19.92 -0.10
CA ASP A 412 16.58 -20.30 -0.60
C ASP A 412 17.05 -19.44 -1.78
N LEU A 413 16.15 -19.08 -2.71
CA LEU A 413 16.43 -18.17 -3.82
C LEU A 413 16.75 -16.78 -3.26
N GLN A 414 15.95 -16.27 -2.35
CA GLN A 414 16.17 -14.94 -1.77
C GLN A 414 17.41 -14.91 -0.88
N LEU A 415 17.68 -15.95 -0.09
CA LEU A 415 18.92 -16.11 0.67
C LEU A 415 20.12 -16.22 -0.29
N ARG A 416 20.00 -16.89 -1.44
CA ARG A 416 21.05 -16.95 -2.48
C ARG A 416 21.24 -15.62 -3.19
N ASP A 417 20.16 -14.97 -3.63
CA ASP A 417 20.16 -13.68 -4.33
C ASP A 417 20.77 -12.61 -3.43
N HIS A 418 20.47 -12.63 -2.13
CA HIS A 418 21.07 -11.74 -1.14
C HIS A 418 22.38 -12.27 -0.55
N MET A 419 22.87 -13.43 -1.03
CA MET A 419 24.13 -14.06 -0.63
C MET A 419 24.30 -14.19 0.90
N ILE A 420 23.25 -14.68 1.56
CA ILE A 420 23.13 -14.93 3.01
C ILE A 420 23.47 -16.41 3.29
N GLU A 421 24.42 -16.67 4.20
CA GLU A 421 24.96 -18.03 4.48
C GLU A 421 24.65 -18.52 5.92
N GLY A 422 24.67 -19.83 6.17
CA GLY A 422 24.60 -20.45 7.51
C GLY A 422 23.19 -20.64 8.09
N ASP A 423 23.03 -20.63 9.42
CA ASP A 423 21.74 -20.79 10.14
C ASP A 423 20.82 -19.55 10.07
N ASN A 424 21.00 -18.71 9.06
CA ASN A 424 20.22 -17.50 8.82
C ASN A 424 18.97 -17.83 8.01
N ARG A 425 17.85 -17.22 8.38
CA ARG A 425 16.52 -17.50 7.85
C ARG A 425 15.70 -16.22 7.73
N LEU A 426 14.71 -16.20 6.85
CA LEU A 426 13.75 -15.09 6.77
C LEU A 426 12.64 -15.30 7.79
N ALA A 427 12.50 -14.37 8.73
CA ALA A 427 11.51 -14.47 9.81
C ALA A 427 10.07 -14.56 9.31
N CYS A 428 9.75 -13.96 8.15
CA CYS A 428 8.41 -14.03 7.57
C CYS A 428 8.04 -15.42 7.02
N LEU A 429 9.03 -16.18 6.56
CA LEU A 429 8.84 -17.52 5.96
C LEU A 429 9.12 -18.66 6.96
N SER A 430 9.95 -18.41 7.97
CA SER A 430 10.27 -19.39 9.02
C SER A 430 9.15 -19.56 10.04
N LYS A 431 8.58 -20.77 10.15
CA LYS A 431 7.50 -21.10 11.10
C LYS A 431 8.02 -21.90 12.30
N VAL A 432 7.53 -21.59 13.50
CA VAL A 432 7.91 -22.22 14.78
C VAL A 432 7.41 -23.67 14.83
N LYS A 433 8.31 -24.63 15.01
CA LYS A 433 7.94 -26.05 15.22
C LYS A 433 7.90 -26.44 16.70
N ASN A 434 8.92 -26.02 17.44
CA ASN A 434 9.09 -26.27 18.87
C ASN A 434 9.58 -24.98 19.55
N ALA A 435 9.88 -25.05 20.86
CA ALA A 435 10.55 -23.94 21.52
C ALA A 435 11.84 -23.57 20.76
N VAL A 436 11.99 -22.29 20.41
CA VAL A 436 13.07 -21.82 19.54
C VAL A 436 13.66 -20.54 20.11
N GLU A 437 14.98 -20.47 20.08
CA GLU A 437 15.75 -19.28 20.40
C GLU A 437 16.32 -18.70 19.12
N ILE A 438 16.00 -17.44 18.86
CA ILE A 438 16.45 -16.73 17.67
C ILE A 438 17.30 -15.54 18.08
N TYR A 439 18.36 -15.29 17.32
CA TYR A 439 19.16 -14.09 17.37
C TYR A 439 18.78 -13.19 16.20
N ILE A 440 18.57 -11.91 16.46
CA ILE A 440 18.38 -10.93 15.40
C ILE A 440 19.75 -10.29 15.11
N PRO A 441 20.41 -10.62 13.97
CA PRO A 441 21.76 -10.14 13.68
C PRO A 441 21.82 -8.63 13.47
N TYR A 442 20.75 -8.01 12.96
CA TYR A 442 20.61 -6.55 12.88
C TYR A 442 19.62 -6.05 13.90
N LEU A 443 20.08 -5.98 15.14
CA LEU A 443 19.51 -5.06 16.10
C LEU A 443 20.34 -3.78 16.08
N ASN A 444 20.18 -3.00 15.02
CA ASN A 444 20.49 -1.59 15.07
C ASN A 444 19.32 -0.76 14.53
N ARG A 445 18.53 -0.29 15.51
CA ARG A 445 17.79 0.99 15.56
C ARG A 445 16.28 1.05 15.32
N LEU A 446 15.54 -0.03 15.07
CA LEU A 446 14.07 0.11 14.99
C LEU A 446 13.31 -0.01 16.32
N PHE A 447 13.99 -0.30 17.43
CA PHE A 447 13.45 -0.01 18.76
C PHE A 447 14.53 0.48 19.72
N LYS A 448 14.77 1.78 19.62
CA LYS A 448 14.13 2.60 20.64
C LYS A 448 13.19 3.55 19.89
N SER A 449 12.05 3.86 20.48
CA SER A 449 11.52 5.23 20.43
C SER A 449 12.53 6.21 21.07
N ARG A 450 13.81 6.14 20.67
CA ARG A 450 14.76 7.20 20.90
C ARG A 450 14.58 8.05 19.67
N MET A 451 13.66 8.99 19.82
CA MET A 451 13.93 10.34 19.41
C MET A 451 15.44 10.54 19.24
N SER A 452 15.88 10.70 18.00
CA SER A 452 17.26 11.11 17.76
C SER A 452 17.32 12.58 18.19
N SER A 453 17.67 12.81 19.46
CA SER A 453 18.04 14.15 19.89
C SER A 453 19.24 14.55 19.06
N SER A 454 19.06 15.60 18.27
CA SER A 454 20.04 15.99 17.27
C SER A 454 20.31 17.47 17.44
N ASP A 455 21.44 17.77 18.07
CA ASP A 455 21.96 19.13 18.17
C ASP A 455 22.22 19.71 16.76
N GLU A 456 22.45 18.88 15.74
CA GLU A 456 22.54 19.29 14.33
C GLU A 456 21.24 19.89 13.78
N LEU A 457 20.08 19.32 14.13
CA LEU A 457 18.75 19.84 13.74
C LEU A 457 18.49 21.20 14.43
N LEU A 458 18.97 21.36 15.67
CA LEU A 458 18.90 22.63 16.40
C LEU A 458 19.89 23.67 15.86
N GLY A 459 21.06 23.22 15.38
CA GLY A 459 22.13 24.04 14.83
C GLY A 459 21.82 24.65 13.45
N GLN A 460 20.69 24.29 12.84
CA GLN A 460 20.21 24.97 11.65
C GLN A 460 19.68 26.37 12.01
N SER A 461 20.47 27.37 11.64
CA SER A 461 20.20 28.78 11.92
C SER A 461 18.91 29.22 11.23
N ILE A 462 18.08 29.95 11.97
CA ILE A 462 16.93 30.71 11.46
C ILE A 462 17.18 32.21 11.63
N GLU A 463 18.44 32.62 11.78
CA GLU A 463 18.84 34.02 12.03
C GLU A 463 18.54 34.92 10.83
N GLU A 464 18.77 34.45 9.60
CA GLU A 464 18.38 35.20 8.39
C GLU A 464 16.87 35.49 8.38
N ALA A 465 16.06 34.52 8.82
CA ALA A 465 14.62 34.69 8.94
C ALA A 465 14.23 35.63 10.10
N GLN A 466 15.03 35.67 11.17
CA GLN A 466 14.85 36.65 12.25
C GLN A 466 15.07 38.08 11.74
N ASP A 467 16.05 38.31 10.87
CA ASP A 467 16.30 39.62 10.25
C ASP A 467 15.18 40.02 9.28
N LEU A 468 14.69 39.07 8.47
CA LEU A 468 13.61 39.32 7.51
C LEU A 468 12.25 39.56 8.17
N TYR A 469 11.90 38.74 9.14
CA TYR A 469 10.53 38.67 9.67
C TYR A 469 10.39 39.17 11.10
N GLY A 470 11.48 39.21 11.88
CA GLY A 470 11.46 39.52 13.31
C GLY A 470 10.75 38.45 14.14
N PHE A 471 11.31 38.12 15.31
CA PHE A 471 10.65 37.21 16.26
C PHE A 471 9.93 38.04 17.32
N LEU A 472 8.64 38.26 17.08
CA LEU A 472 7.73 38.80 18.08
C LEU A 472 6.71 37.71 18.40
N PRO A 473 6.98 36.86 19.41
CA PRO A 473 6.05 35.81 19.79
C PRO A 473 4.69 36.44 20.13
N ASN A 474 3.63 35.92 19.53
CA ASN A 474 2.26 36.38 19.78
C ASN A 474 1.82 36.05 21.21
N ILE A 475 2.37 34.96 21.75
CA ILE A 475 2.11 34.50 23.10
C ILE A 475 3.04 35.22 24.08
N SER A 476 2.49 35.67 25.20
CA SER A 476 3.23 36.31 26.29
C SER A 476 2.65 35.89 27.65
N SER A 477 3.35 36.17 28.74
CA SER A 477 2.85 35.91 30.10
C SER A 477 2.67 37.21 30.88
N LYS A 478 1.67 37.23 31.76
CA LYS A 478 1.49 38.25 32.80
C LYS A 478 1.51 37.57 34.17
N CYS A 479 2.48 37.94 35.00
CA CYS A 479 2.62 37.47 36.36
C CYS A 479 1.49 38.01 37.26
N ILE A 480 0.96 37.15 38.12
CA ILE A 480 -0.12 37.42 39.06
C ILE A 480 0.35 37.04 40.47
N ASP A 481 0.43 38.01 41.37
CA ASP A 481 0.73 37.78 42.78
C ASP A 481 -0.53 37.26 43.50
N LEU A 482 -0.53 35.98 43.88
CA LEU A 482 -1.67 35.35 44.53
C LEU A 482 -1.83 35.80 45.99
N LYS A 483 -0.80 36.38 46.63
CA LYS A 483 -0.92 36.97 47.98
C LYS A 483 -1.83 38.18 47.99
N SER A 484 -1.98 38.87 46.86
CA SER A 484 -2.89 40.01 46.73
C SER A 484 -4.36 39.60 46.76
N ILE A 485 -4.67 38.38 46.28
CA ILE A 485 -6.04 37.83 46.26
C ILE A 485 -6.53 37.53 47.67
N ALA A 486 -5.67 36.98 48.52
CA ALA A 486 -6.00 36.73 49.93
C ALA A 486 -6.35 38.00 50.71
N LYS A 487 -5.90 39.18 50.24
CA LYS A 487 -6.21 40.49 50.85
C LYS A 487 -7.53 41.10 50.36
N VAL A 488 -8.00 40.69 49.19
CA VAL A 488 -9.19 41.24 48.54
C VAL A 488 -10.14 40.08 48.29
N MET A 489 -10.96 39.75 49.29
CA MET A 489 -11.89 38.61 49.23
C MET A 489 -12.92 38.83 48.10
N PRO A 490 -12.74 38.25 46.89
CA PRO A 490 -13.57 38.57 45.75
C PRO A 490 -14.86 37.74 45.81
N ILE A 491 -15.94 38.25 45.21
CA ILE A 491 -17.23 37.52 45.13
C ILE A 491 -17.08 36.24 44.30
N SER A 492 -16.15 36.21 43.34
CA SER A 492 -15.74 35.03 42.58
C SER A 492 -14.36 35.23 41.89
N TYR A 493 -13.65 34.15 41.57
CA TYR A 493 -12.39 34.21 40.80
C TYR A 493 -12.59 34.83 39.41
N GLN A 494 -13.73 34.56 38.76
CA GLN A 494 -14.06 35.14 37.46
C GLN A 494 -14.10 36.68 37.52
N LYS A 495 -14.76 37.26 38.53
CA LYS A 495 -14.84 38.71 38.70
C LYS A 495 -13.46 39.32 38.96
N TRP A 496 -12.67 38.69 39.82
CA TRP A 496 -11.32 39.14 40.12
C TRP A 496 -10.42 39.15 38.86
N LEU A 497 -10.49 38.08 38.06
CA LEU A 497 -9.75 37.99 36.80
C LEU A 497 -10.18 39.08 35.81
N TYR A 498 -11.48 39.37 35.71
CA TYR A 498 -11.98 40.46 34.86
C TYR A 498 -11.46 41.83 35.31
N GLU A 499 -11.40 42.11 36.60
CA GLU A 499 -10.90 43.40 37.11
C GLU A 499 -9.38 43.58 36.90
N ASN A 500 -8.60 42.49 36.89
CA ASN A 500 -7.12 42.54 36.81
C ASN A 500 -6.55 42.26 35.41
N LEU A 501 -7.33 41.60 34.55
CA LEU A 501 -6.96 41.21 33.18
C LEU A 501 -7.95 41.73 32.13
N GLY A 502 -8.96 42.54 32.50
CA GLY A 502 -10.15 42.90 31.72
C GLY A 502 -9.97 43.51 30.33
N SER A 503 -8.73 43.78 29.91
CA SER A 503 -8.37 44.02 28.51
C SER A 503 -8.37 42.76 27.64
N TYR A 504 -8.48 41.57 28.24
CA TYR A 504 -8.39 40.27 27.58
C TYR A 504 -9.64 39.43 27.81
N ARG A 505 -10.09 38.73 26.76
CA ARG A 505 -11.12 37.69 26.85
C ARG A 505 -10.59 36.52 27.67
N ILE A 506 -11.39 35.97 28.57
CA ILE A 506 -11.04 34.79 29.38
C ILE A 506 -12.15 33.76 29.20
N ASN A 507 -11.79 32.57 28.69
CA ASN A 507 -12.71 31.45 28.62
C ASN A 507 -13.09 31.00 30.04
N SER A 508 -14.37 30.78 30.31
CA SER A 508 -14.84 30.37 31.65
C SER A 508 -14.19 29.07 32.15
N ARG A 509 -13.79 28.16 31.24
CA ARG A 509 -13.07 26.92 31.60
C ARG A 509 -11.70 27.18 32.23
N LEU A 510 -11.05 28.30 31.92
CA LEU A 510 -9.75 28.67 32.49
C LEU A 510 -9.83 29.19 33.92
N VAL A 511 -11.03 29.56 34.37
CA VAL A 511 -11.24 30.01 35.74
C VAL A 511 -10.99 28.87 36.72
N ASP A 512 -11.32 27.63 36.34
CA ASP A 512 -11.07 26.43 37.16
C ASP A 512 -9.57 26.11 37.25
N ASP A 513 -8.83 26.28 36.15
CA ASP A 513 -7.37 26.13 36.15
C ASP A 513 -6.71 27.15 37.09
N PHE A 514 -7.14 28.42 37.04
CA PHE A 514 -6.69 29.46 37.96
C PHE A 514 -7.03 29.15 39.42
N ALA A 515 -8.27 28.73 39.69
CA ALA A 515 -8.71 28.34 41.03
C ALA A 515 -7.88 27.18 41.59
N THR A 516 -7.54 26.20 40.75
CA THR A 516 -6.69 25.06 41.11
C THR A 516 -5.30 25.51 41.53
N ILE A 517 -4.69 26.47 40.81
CA ILE A 517 -3.37 27.02 41.16
C ILE A 517 -3.42 27.76 42.50
N VAL A 518 -4.47 28.56 42.74
CA VAL A 518 -4.69 29.27 44.02
C VAL A 518 -4.81 28.28 45.17
N LEU A 519 -5.66 27.25 45.02
CA LEU A 519 -5.90 26.24 46.06
C LEU A 519 -4.68 25.37 46.35
N SER A 520 -3.79 25.19 45.37
CA SER A 520 -2.54 24.43 45.54
C SER A 520 -1.47 25.19 46.34
N GLY A 521 -1.73 26.44 46.76
CA GLY A 521 -0.85 27.21 47.64
C GLY A 521 0.34 27.87 46.96
N HIS A 522 0.31 28.01 45.63
CA HIS A 522 1.35 28.76 44.91
C HIS A 522 1.33 30.24 45.31
N SER A 523 2.50 30.88 45.35
CA SER A 523 2.62 32.32 45.61
C SER A 523 2.33 33.18 44.38
N VAL A 524 2.49 32.62 43.19
CA VAL A 524 2.39 33.30 41.90
C VAL A 524 1.65 32.42 40.91
N ALA A 525 0.86 33.03 40.03
CA ALA A 525 0.35 32.43 38.80
C ALA A 525 0.77 33.27 37.59
N TYR A 526 0.77 32.68 36.41
CA TYR A 526 1.03 33.35 35.14
C TYR A 526 -0.18 33.20 34.24
N ALA A 527 -0.75 34.32 33.79
CA ALA A 527 -1.73 34.34 32.72
C ALA A 527 -0.99 34.31 31.38
N ILE A 528 -1.22 33.27 30.58
CA ILE A 528 -0.65 33.14 29.23
C ILE A 528 -1.63 33.77 28.25
N ILE A 529 -1.14 34.75 27.49
CA ILE A 529 -1.95 35.68 26.70
C ILE A 529 -1.56 35.58 25.23
N ASP A 530 -2.56 35.42 24.38
CA ASP A 530 -2.45 35.69 22.95
C ASP A 530 -2.77 37.16 22.67
N LYS A 531 -1.78 37.92 22.19
CA LYS A 531 -1.89 39.37 22.01
C LYS A 531 -2.81 39.73 20.85
N ASP A 532 -2.77 38.98 19.75
CA ASP A 532 -3.57 39.27 18.55
C ASP A 532 -5.07 39.13 18.80
N GLN A 533 -5.48 38.02 19.43
CA GLN A 533 -6.89 37.78 19.76
C GLN A 533 -7.32 38.46 21.05
N LYS A 534 -6.39 39.12 21.76
CA LYS A 534 -6.58 39.68 23.09
C LYS A 534 -7.26 38.69 24.03
N GLU A 535 -6.69 37.51 24.17
CA GLU A 535 -7.28 36.39 24.93
C GLU A 535 -6.28 35.75 25.89
N VAL A 536 -6.73 35.40 27.10
CA VAL A 536 -6.00 34.50 27.99
C VAL A 536 -6.27 33.06 27.53
N ILE A 537 -5.21 32.35 27.16
CA ILE A 537 -5.27 30.97 26.67
C ILE A 537 -4.97 29.95 27.77
N ALA A 538 -4.23 30.31 28.82
CA ALA A 538 -3.97 29.41 29.95
C ALA A 538 -3.61 30.17 31.23
N PHE A 539 -3.72 29.49 32.38
CA PHE A 539 -3.05 29.87 33.62
C PHE A 539 -2.02 28.81 33.98
N SER A 540 -0.84 29.24 34.42
CA SER A 540 0.25 28.35 34.82
C SER A 540 0.84 28.74 36.16
N ALA A 541 1.35 27.76 36.90
CA ALA A 541 2.18 28.01 38.09
C ALA A 541 3.64 28.30 37.75
N THR A 542 4.04 28.09 36.49
CA THR A 542 5.40 28.33 35.98
C THR A 542 5.39 29.41 34.91
N GLU A 543 6.52 30.11 34.73
CA GLU A 543 6.70 31.08 33.64
C GLU A 543 7.07 30.40 32.30
N GLN A 544 7.22 29.06 32.30
CA GLN A 544 7.66 28.32 31.12
C GLN A 544 6.58 28.41 30.03
N MET A 545 6.95 28.93 28.85
CA MET A 545 6.06 29.07 27.70
C MET A 545 6.72 28.43 26.48
N LEU A 546 6.14 27.34 26.00
CA LEU A 546 6.75 26.54 24.95
C LEU A 546 5.90 26.51 23.68
N GLY A 547 6.58 26.48 22.56
CA GLY A 547 6.02 26.22 21.24
C GLY A 547 6.56 24.91 20.70
N LEU A 548 5.71 24.16 20.00
CA LEU A 548 6.07 22.92 19.32
C LEU A 548 5.83 23.11 17.81
N ALA A 549 6.90 23.09 17.01
CA ALA A 549 6.80 23.05 15.55
C ALA A 549 6.94 21.59 15.08
N LEU A 550 6.04 21.14 14.22
CA LEU A 550 6.02 19.81 13.64
C LEU A 550 6.11 19.88 12.12
N ASP A 551 7.04 19.12 11.57
CA ASP A 551 7.06 18.71 10.17
C ASP A 551 6.65 17.24 10.09
N ILE A 552 5.48 16.99 9.48
CA ILE A 552 4.89 15.65 9.38
C ILE A 552 5.05 15.15 7.94
N GLY A 553 6.22 14.59 7.65
CA GLY A 553 6.48 13.89 6.39
C GLY A 553 5.76 12.54 6.30
N THR A 554 5.77 11.96 5.10
CA THR A 554 5.17 10.64 4.85
C THR A 554 5.90 9.55 5.65
N THR A 555 7.23 9.53 5.61
CA THR A 555 8.05 8.51 6.30
C THR A 555 8.49 8.95 7.70
N THR A 556 8.54 10.24 7.98
CA THR A 556 9.26 10.80 9.14
C THR A 556 8.50 11.97 9.75
N ILE A 557 8.55 12.12 11.07
CA ILE A 557 8.02 13.27 11.80
C ILE A 557 9.17 13.94 12.54
N SER A 558 9.42 15.21 12.23
CA SER A 558 10.39 16.04 12.93
C SER A 558 9.67 17.04 13.84
N ALA A 559 10.18 17.20 15.05
CA ALA A 559 9.60 18.04 16.08
C ALA A 559 10.65 18.97 16.70
N TYR A 560 10.27 20.22 16.93
CA TYR A 560 11.14 21.27 17.46
C TYR A 560 10.42 22.01 18.58
N VAL A 561 11.02 22.04 19.77
CA VAL A 561 10.50 22.79 20.91
C VAL A 561 11.30 24.07 21.07
N HIS A 562 10.59 25.19 21.19
CA HIS A 562 11.17 26.51 21.43
C HIS A 562 10.59 27.15 22.68
N ASP A 563 11.41 27.94 23.36
CA ASP A 563 10.92 28.91 24.33
C ASP A 563 10.26 30.07 23.58
N LEU A 564 8.98 30.33 23.86
CA LEU A 564 8.22 31.39 23.23
C LEU A 564 8.56 32.78 23.78
N LYS A 565 9.37 32.91 24.83
CA LYS A 565 9.76 34.21 25.38
C LYS A 565 10.80 34.90 24.50
N ASP A 566 11.80 34.15 24.04
CA ASP A 566 12.96 34.65 23.29
C ASP A 566 13.19 33.90 21.97
N GLY A 567 12.36 32.89 21.66
CA GLY A 567 12.48 32.07 20.46
C GLY A 567 13.58 31.03 20.54
N LYS A 568 14.23 30.84 21.70
CA LYS A 568 15.38 29.94 21.83
C LYS A 568 14.99 28.48 21.58
N PRO A 569 15.71 27.75 20.71
CA PRO A 569 15.48 26.32 20.51
C PRO A 569 15.92 25.54 21.75
N LEU A 570 15.04 24.66 22.27
CA LEU A 570 15.30 23.87 23.48
C LEU A 570 15.66 22.42 23.16
N CYS A 571 14.91 21.79 22.27
CA CYS A 571 15.18 20.44 21.79
C CYS A 571 14.53 20.16 20.44
N ALA A 572 15.16 19.29 19.68
CA ALA A 572 14.61 18.77 18.43
C ALA A 572 14.77 17.25 18.41
N GLY A 573 13.87 16.60 17.67
CA GLY A 573 13.79 15.16 17.63
C GLY A 573 13.09 14.71 16.37
N THR A 574 13.45 13.54 15.90
CA THR A 574 12.83 12.92 14.74
C THR A 574 12.44 11.48 15.06
N ILE A 575 11.24 11.08 14.61
CA ILE A 575 10.73 9.71 14.68
C ILE A 575 10.23 9.27 13.30
N GLU A 576 10.09 7.96 13.12
CA GLU A 576 9.35 7.43 11.98
C GLU A 576 7.86 7.80 12.09
N ASN A 577 7.22 8.11 10.97
CA ASN A 577 5.79 8.35 10.95
C ASN A 577 5.05 7.01 11.18
N PRO A 578 4.33 6.82 12.29
CA PRO A 578 3.69 5.54 12.63
C PRO A 578 2.55 5.14 11.67
N GLN A 579 2.15 6.03 10.75
CA GLN A 579 1.24 5.69 9.67
C GLN A 579 1.86 4.76 8.62
N THR A 580 3.19 4.60 8.58
CA THR A 580 3.88 3.65 7.68
C THR A 580 3.36 2.21 7.88
N GLU A 581 2.96 1.85 9.10
CA GLU A 581 2.32 0.56 9.42
C GLU A 581 1.01 0.30 8.66
N LEU A 582 0.34 1.35 8.18
CA LEU A 582 -0.98 1.29 7.54
C LEU A 582 -0.94 1.65 6.05
N GLY A 583 0.22 2.10 5.55
CA GLY A 583 0.45 2.50 4.17
C GLY A 583 1.81 3.20 4.04
N LEU A 584 2.63 2.73 3.10
CA LEU A 584 4.01 3.19 2.93
C LEU A 584 4.08 4.62 2.37
N ASP A 585 3.15 4.97 1.48
CA ASP A 585 3.09 6.27 0.82
C ASP A 585 1.72 6.95 1.00
N VAL A 586 1.58 8.18 0.51
CA VAL A 586 0.34 8.94 0.64
C VAL A 586 -0.83 8.31 -0.13
N ILE A 587 -0.60 7.64 -1.26
CA ILE A 587 -1.66 7.05 -2.10
C ILE A 587 -2.20 5.76 -1.49
N SER A 588 -1.32 4.89 -1.01
CA SER A 588 -1.67 3.66 -0.29
C SER A 588 -2.43 3.97 1.00
N ARG A 589 -2.07 5.05 1.72
CA ARG A 589 -2.83 5.54 2.87
C ARG A 589 -4.23 6.03 2.47
N VAL A 590 -4.35 6.79 1.40
CA VAL A 590 -5.66 7.22 0.88
C VAL A 590 -6.50 6.03 0.39
N ALA A 591 -5.89 5.04 -0.25
CA ALA A 591 -6.54 3.80 -0.65
C ALA A 591 -7.04 3.01 0.57
N TYR A 592 -6.24 2.93 1.64
CA TYR A 592 -6.67 2.33 2.91
C TYR A 592 -7.88 3.06 3.51
N ILE A 593 -7.86 4.40 3.51
CA ILE A 593 -8.99 5.24 3.94
C ILE A 593 -10.23 5.01 3.08
N SER A 594 -10.07 4.95 1.76
CA SER A 594 -11.16 4.76 0.79
C SER A 594 -11.88 3.43 0.98
N LYS A 595 -11.14 2.37 1.33
CA LYS A 595 -11.67 1.00 1.47
C LYS A 595 -12.31 0.72 2.83
N ASN A 596 -12.07 1.55 3.85
CA ASN A 596 -12.40 1.23 5.24
C ASN A 596 -13.05 2.44 5.96
N PRO A 597 -14.34 2.36 6.37
CA PRO A 597 -15.05 3.47 7.03
C PRO A 597 -14.41 3.99 8.34
N ARG A 598 -13.56 3.18 9.01
CA ARG A 598 -12.85 3.54 10.25
C ARG A 598 -11.37 3.88 10.06
N ALA A 599 -10.85 3.78 8.83
CA ALA A 599 -9.42 3.93 8.58
C ALA A 599 -8.91 5.35 8.82
N LEU A 600 -9.68 6.39 8.47
CA LEU A 600 -9.28 7.78 8.73
C LEU A 600 -9.04 8.03 10.23
N ALA A 601 -9.98 7.59 11.07
CA ALA A 601 -9.85 7.72 12.53
C ALA A 601 -8.64 6.92 13.07
N ARG A 602 -8.30 5.78 12.46
CA ARG A 602 -7.12 4.99 12.81
C ARG A 602 -5.82 5.67 12.37
N MET A 603 -5.77 6.24 11.17
CA MET A 603 -4.63 7.01 10.64
C MET A 603 -4.34 8.24 11.50
N GLN A 604 -5.38 9.00 11.83
CA GLN A 604 -5.27 10.16 12.72
C GLN A 604 -4.79 9.74 14.11
N ARG A 605 -5.38 8.68 14.68
CA ARG A 605 -4.96 8.15 15.99
C ARG A 605 -3.47 7.80 16.04
N LYS A 606 -2.98 7.03 15.07
CA LYS A 606 -1.57 6.64 15.00
C LYS A 606 -0.66 7.86 14.95
N LEU A 607 -1.03 8.87 14.17
CA LEU A 607 -0.27 10.11 14.09
C LEU A 607 -0.23 10.87 15.43
N ILE A 608 -1.37 11.03 16.10
CA ILE A 608 -1.45 11.69 17.42
C ILE A 608 -0.67 10.92 18.49
N GLU A 609 -0.75 9.58 18.49
CA GLU A 609 0.05 8.72 19.37
C GLU A 609 1.56 8.91 19.11
N GLY A 610 1.98 8.99 17.85
CA GLY A 610 3.36 9.30 17.46
C GLY A 610 3.83 10.65 18.01
N ILE A 611 3.05 11.70 17.81
CA ILE A 611 3.36 13.05 18.31
C ILE A 611 3.46 13.05 19.85
N ASN A 612 2.51 12.43 20.54
CA ASN A 612 2.53 12.32 22.00
C ASN A 612 3.78 11.60 22.51
N ASN A 613 4.22 10.54 21.82
CA ASN A 613 5.45 9.83 22.17
C ASN A 613 6.70 10.72 22.05
N VAL A 614 6.72 11.62 21.06
CA VAL A 614 7.81 12.60 20.91
C VAL A 614 7.80 13.61 22.05
N VAL A 615 6.63 14.16 22.38
CA VAL A 615 6.51 15.11 23.49
C VAL A 615 6.91 14.46 24.81
N ASP A 616 6.46 13.23 25.07
CA ASP A 616 6.85 12.46 26.26
C ASP A 616 8.36 12.24 26.35
N ALA A 617 9.01 11.98 25.21
CA ALA A 617 10.46 11.83 25.17
C ALA A 617 11.17 13.15 25.53
N PHE A 618 10.72 14.29 24.98
CA PHE A 618 11.23 15.60 25.37
C PHE A 618 11.02 15.92 26.86
N SER A 619 9.85 15.58 27.40
CA SER A 619 9.54 15.78 28.82
C SER A 619 10.49 15.01 29.74
N ARG A 620 10.88 13.78 29.36
CA ARG A 620 11.82 12.95 30.13
C ARG A 620 13.27 13.43 30.01
N GLU A 621 13.67 13.92 28.83
CA GLU A 621 15.08 14.26 28.56
C GLU A 621 15.46 15.69 28.94
N LYS A 622 14.53 16.66 28.87
CA LYS A 622 14.85 18.09 28.91
C LYS A 622 14.01 18.91 29.91
N ALA A 623 13.35 18.27 30.88
CA ALA A 623 12.49 18.93 31.88
C ALA A 623 11.42 19.85 31.24
N ILE A 624 10.89 19.43 30.10
CA ILE A 624 9.80 20.11 29.40
C ILE A 624 8.47 19.64 29.99
N ASP A 625 7.66 20.55 30.53
CA ASP A 625 6.28 20.25 30.88
C ASP A 625 5.41 20.38 29.64
N SER A 626 4.79 19.28 29.20
CA SER A 626 3.90 19.28 28.04
C SER A 626 2.70 20.24 28.21
N ARG A 627 2.28 20.51 29.44
CA ARG A 627 1.22 21.48 29.76
C ARG A 627 1.66 22.94 29.60
N SER A 628 2.96 23.17 29.41
CA SER A 628 3.53 24.48 29.07
C SER A 628 3.64 24.70 27.56
N ILE A 629 3.19 23.75 26.73
CA ILE A 629 3.15 23.92 25.27
C ILE A 629 1.84 24.60 24.88
N TYR A 630 1.92 25.88 24.49
CA TYR A 630 0.76 26.74 24.22
C TYR A 630 0.52 27.01 22.74
N CYS A 631 1.51 26.74 21.89
CA CYS A 631 1.41 26.83 20.43
C CYS A 631 1.95 25.56 19.79
N LEU A 632 1.22 25.02 18.83
CA LEU A 632 1.57 23.89 18.00
C LEU A 632 1.45 24.31 16.53
N THR A 633 2.58 24.50 15.84
CA THR A 633 2.59 24.79 14.40
C THR A 633 2.87 23.51 13.62
N VAL A 634 2.05 23.21 12.62
CA VAL A 634 2.13 21.98 11.83
C VAL A 634 2.31 22.31 10.35
N VAL A 635 3.28 21.66 9.72
CA VAL A 635 3.48 21.65 8.27
C VAL A 635 3.55 20.21 7.77
N ALA A 636 2.96 19.96 6.61
CA ALA A 636 2.94 18.65 5.96
C ALA A 636 2.40 18.78 4.52
N ASN A 637 2.58 17.74 3.72
CA ASN A 637 1.90 17.66 2.43
C ASN A 637 0.37 17.64 2.60
N SER A 638 -0.36 17.98 1.54
CA SER A 638 -1.82 18.12 1.56
C SER A 638 -2.54 16.91 2.17
N ILE A 639 -2.13 15.69 1.84
CA ILE A 639 -2.78 14.45 2.31
C ILE A 639 -2.57 14.25 3.80
N ILE A 640 -1.34 14.42 4.29
CA ILE A 640 -1.01 14.25 5.70
C ILE A 640 -1.66 15.34 6.55
N THR A 641 -1.73 16.58 6.04
CA THR A 641 -2.48 17.68 6.66
C THR A 641 -3.95 17.31 6.88
N HIS A 642 -4.60 16.72 5.87
CA HIS A 642 -5.99 16.26 6.01
C HIS A 642 -6.13 15.16 7.07
N MET A 643 -5.22 14.17 7.08
CA MET A 643 -5.23 13.11 8.08
C MET A 643 -5.03 13.64 9.52
N PHE A 644 -4.10 14.59 9.70
CA PHE A 644 -3.87 15.25 11.00
C PHE A 644 -5.12 15.94 11.52
N LEU A 645 -5.82 16.69 10.65
CA LEU A 645 -7.05 17.39 10.99
C LEU A 645 -8.29 16.49 11.06
N GLY A 646 -8.17 15.20 10.69
CA GLY A 646 -9.28 14.26 10.67
C GLY A 646 -10.27 14.53 9.52
N LEU A 647 -9.79 15.17 8.46
CA LEU A 647 -10.49 15.44 7.20
C LEU A 647 -10.23 14.30 6.21
N ASN A 648 -11.20 14.02 5.34
CA ASN A 648 -11.09 12.93 4.38
C ASN A 648 -10.20 13.36 3.18
N PRO A 649 -9.04 12.70 2.94
CA PRO A 649 -8.13 13.07 1.86
C PRO A 649 -8.50 12.48 0.49
N VAL A 650 -9.57 11.69 0.35
CA VAL A 650 -9.88 10.94 -0.89
C VAL A 650 -9.98 11.81 -2.14
N ASN A 651 -10.45 13.07 -2.02
CA ASN A 651 -10.53 13.99 -3.16
C ASN A 651 -9.15 14.38 -3.73
N LEU A 652 -8.07 14.23 -2.94
CA LEU A 652 -6.70 14.48 -3.38
C LEU A 652 -6.12 13.33 -4.21
N SER A 653 -6.71 12.13 -4.18
CA SER A 653 -6.23 10.98 -4.98
C SER A 653 -7.03 10.75 -6.27
N GLN A 654 -8.04 11.57 -6.55
CA GLN A 654 -8.90 11.44 -7.73
C GLN A 654 -8.94 12.76 -8.48
N ALA A 655 -8.80 12.72 -9.79
CA ALA A 655 -8.95 13.92 -10.61
C ALA A 655 -10.31 14.59 -10.31
N PRO A 656 -10.36 15.92 -10.09
CA PRO A 656 -9.32 16.92 -10.37
C PRO A 656 -8.29 17.22 -9.25
N TYR A 657 -8.10 16.32 -8.27
CA TYR A 657 -7.09 16.40 -7.19
C TYR A 657 -7.30 17.60 -6.25
N ILE A 658 -8.55 17.84 -5.84
CA ILE A 658 -8.92 19.03 -5.06
C ILE A 658 -8.81 18.74 -3.56
N ALA A 659 -8.08 19.60 -2.86
CA ALA A 659 -7.98 19.59 -1.40
C ALA A 659 -9.31 20.06 -0.78
N SER A 660 -9.74 19.45 0.34
CA SER A 660 -10.92 19.93 1.08
C SER A 660 -10.65 21.27 1.77
N ILE A 661 -9.39 21.49 2.15
CA ILE A 661 -8.89 22.75 2.68
C ILE A 661 -7.53 23.06 2.05
N SER A 662 -7.28 24.33 1.81
CA SER A 662 -5.96 24.85 1.40
C SER A 662 -5.58 26.14 2.13
N MET A 663 -6.53 26.78 2.82
CA MET A 663 -6.29 27.98 3.63
C MET A 663 -5.65 27.62 4.98
N GLU A 664 -5.08 28.63 5.63
CA GLU A 664 -4.56 28.51 6.98
C GLU A 664 -5.63 28.03 7.97
N VAL A 665 -5.23 27.18 8.93
CA VAL A 665 -6.14 26.67 9.96
C VAL A 665 -5.60 27.06 11.32
N SER A 666 -6.43 27.71 12.13
CA SER A 666 -6.16 27.96 13.55
C SER A 666 -7.31 27.41 14.38
N THR A 667 -7.02 26.46 15.27
CA THR A 667 -8.00 25.83 16.17
C THR A 667 -7.38 25.58 17.54
N THR A 668 -8.19 25.12 18.49
CA THR A 668 -7.69 24.67 19.80
C THR A 668 -7.51 23.17 19.83
N ALA A 669 -6.50 22.68 20.56
CA ALA A 669 -6.14 21.27 20.60
C ALA A 669 -7.31 20.34 20.98
N TYR A 670 -8.21 20.78 21.87
CA TYR A 670 -9.37 19.98 22.29
C TYR A 670 -10.49 19.88 21.23
N LEU A 671 -10.47 20.69 20.17
CA LEU A 671 -11.44 20.65 19.07
C LEU A 671 -10.99 19.70 17.93
N LEU A 672 -9.73 19.26 17.92
CA LEU A 672 -9.30 18.22 16.99
C LEU A 672 -10.08 16.94 17.25
N ARG A 673 -10.62 16.34 16.18
CA ARG A 673 -11.66 15.29 16.16
C ARG A 673 -11.21 13.91 16.71
N SER A 674 -10.67 13.86 17.92
CA SER A 674 -10.04 12.67 18.50
C SER A 674 -10.53 12.39 19.92
N SER A 675 -10.82 11.12 20.23
CA SER A 675 -10.99 10.62 21.60
C SER A 675 -9.67 10.57 22.39
N LEU A 676 -8.55 10.89 21.74
CA LEU A 676 -7.19 10.91 22.28
C LEU A 676 -6.70 12.35 22.38
N LYS A 677 -6.25 12.73 23.58
CA LYS A 677 -5.76 14.08 23.87
C LYS A 677 -4.30 14.22 23.42
N LEU A 678 -3.99 15.29 22.70
CA LEU A 678 -2.61 15.72 22.48
C LEU A 678 -1.96 16.08 23.82
N PHE A 679 -0.69 15.73 24.00
CA PHE A 679 0.09 16.08 25.19
C PHE A 679 0.61 17.50 25.05
N VAL A 680 -0.29 18.46 25.17
CA VAL A 680 -0.03 19.91 25.14
C VAL A 680 -0.95 20.60 26.16
N ALA A 681 -0.85 21.92 26.34
CA ALA A 681 -1.84 22.66 27.12
C ALA A 681 -3.26 22.44 26.58
N SER A 682 -4.27 22.40 27.44
CA SER A 682 -5.67 22.13 27.07
C SER A 682 -6.20 23.08 25.99
N ASN A 683 -5.83 24.36 26.06
CA ASN A 683 -6.15 25.40 25.10
C ASN A 683 -4.96 25.76 24.19
N CYS A 684 -4.00 24.86 24.03
CA CYS A 684 -2.93 25.01 23.06
C CYS A 684 -3.53 25.32 21.68
N ARG A 685 -2.97 26.33 21.02
CA ARG A 685 -3.33 26.66 19.63
C ARG A 685 -2.68 25.67 18.69
N VAL A 686 -3.47 25.11 17.81
CA VAL A 686 -3.00 24.27 16.71
C VAL A 686 -3.15 25.06 15.43
N GLU A 687 -2.02 25.36 14.81
CA GLU A 687 -1.87 26.26 13.67
C GLU A 687 -1.24 25.49 12.50
N VAL A 688 -1.99 25.36 11.40
CA VAL A 688 -1.53 24.70 10.18
C VAL A 688 -1.38 25.75 9.09
N LEU A 689 -0.21 25.78 8.44
CA LEU A 689 0.06 26.70 7.34
C LEU A 689 -0.83 26.39 6.11
N PRO A 690 -1.08 27.38 5.23
CA PRO A 690 -1.83 27.17 3.99
C PRO A 690 -1.03 26.33 2.98
N SER A 691 -1.74 25.65 2.09
CA SER A 691 -1.20 24.87 0.97
C SER A 691 -1.45 25.58 -0.35
N ILE A 692 -0.58 25.38 -1.35
CA ILE A 692 -0.74 26.02 -2.67
C ILE A 692 -1.84 25.32 -3.48
N GLY A 693 -1.82 23.99 -3.57
CA GLY A 693 -2.86 23.24 -4.27
C GLY A 693 -2.44 21.84 -4.72
N GLY A 694 -3.43 20.97 -4.94
CA GLY A 694 -3.20 19.57 -5.29
C GLY A 694 -2.31 18.88 -4.27
N PHE A 695 -1.19 18.31 -4.75
CA PHE A 695 -0.20 17.64 -3.91
C PHE A 695 0.85 18.58 -3.30
N VAL A 696 0.87 19.87 -3.66
CA VAL A 696 1.81 20.85 -3.10
C VAL A 696 1.24 21.43 -1.80
N GLY A 697 1.73 20.90 -0.68
CA GLY A 697 1.23 21.19 0.66
C GLY A 697 1.85 22.40 1.33
N CYS A 698 1.61 22.51 2.63
CA CYS A 698 2.13 23.61 3.44
C CYS A 698 3.58 23.39 3.89
N ASP A 699 4.09 22.17 3.75
CA ASP A 699 5.52 21.85 3.81
C ASP A 699 6.33 22.59 2.74
N THR A 700 5.84 22.63 1.49
CA THR A 700 6.49 23.41 0.42
C THR A 700 6.46 24.91 0.71
N VAL A 701 5.32 25.42 1.19
CA VAL A 701 5.19 26.83 1.58
C VAL A 701 6.17 27.17 2.70
N ALA A 702 6.31 26.29 3.69
CA ALA A 702 7.27 26.42 4.77
C ALA A 702 8.71 26.40 4.26
N GLY A 703 9.04 25.53 3.29
CA GLY A 703 10.35 25.49 2.64
C GLY A 703 10.69 26.79 1.90
N ILE A 704 9.75 27.32 1.11
CA ILE A 704 9.91 28.61 0.43
C ILE A 704 10.13 29.73 1.45
N LEU A 705 9.32 29.76 2.51
CA LEU A 705 9.44 30.74 3.60
C LEU A 705 10.84 30.68 4.26
N ALA A 706 11.34 29.47 4.53
CA ALA A 706 12.63 29.26 5.18
C ALA A 706 13.80 29.75 4.32
N THR A 707 13.74 29.56 3.00
CA THR A 707 14.81 30.00 2.08
C THR A 707 14.85 31.51 1.84
N GLY A 708 13.74 32.21 2.15
CA GLY A 708 13.53 33.61 1.82
C GLY A 708 13.52 33.90 0.31
N MET A 709 13.38 32.89 -0.56
CA MET A 709 13.46 33.09 -2.01
C MET A 709 12.33 33.98 -2.55
N SER A 710 11.18 34.01 -1.86
CA SER A 710 10.06 34.91 -2.16
C SER A 710 10.35 36.38 -1.84
N GLU A 711 11.47 36.72 -1.20
CA GLU A 711 11.82 38.10 -0.86
C GLU A 711 12.86 38.69 -1.82
N LYS A 712 13.46 37.86 -2.67
CA LYS A 712 14.64 38.21 -3.47
C LYS A 712 14.27 38.55 -4.91
N GLU A 713 15.12 39.34 -5.56
CA GLU A 713 15.02 39.65 -6.99
C GLU A 713 15.51 38.49 -7.87
N GLU A 714 16.52 37.77 -7.41
CA GLU A 714 17.15 36.70 -8.17
C GLU A 714 16.22 35.49 -8.34
N ILE A 715 16.22 34.89 -9.53
CA ILE A 715 15.46 33.67 -9.80
C ILE A 715 16.15 32.50 -9.09
N SER A 716 15.40 31.84 -8.23
CA SER A 716 15.85 30.71 -7.44
C SER A 716 15.00 29.48 -7.73
N LEU A 717 15.63 28.30 -7.62
CA LEU A 717 14.99 26.99 -7.73
C LEU A 717 15.05 26.30 -6.36
N PHE A 718 13.91 25.92 -5.82
CA PHE A 718 13.79 25.10 -4.62
C PHE A 718 13.37 23.69 -5.02
N ILE A 719 14.05 22.68 -4.47
CA ILE A 719 13.79 21.26 -4.69
C ILE A 719 13.76 20.59 -3.33
N ASP A 720 12.61 20.08 -2.91
CA ASP A 720 12.51 19.17 -1.78
C ASP A 720 12.49 17.74 -2.29
N ILE A 721 13.42 16.92 -1.81
CA ILE A 721 13.57 15.53 -2.24
C ILE A 721 13.11 14.60 -1.12
N GLY A 722 11.91 14.05 -1.29
CA GLY A 722 11.40 12.95 -0.50
C GLY A 722 10.67 11.91 -1.38
N THR A 723 9.74 11.19 -0.77
CA THR A 723 8.87 10.22 -1.44
C THR A 723 8.08 10.87 -2.58
N ASN A 724 7.66 12.12 -2.35
CA ASN A 724 7.26 13.06 -3.40
C ASN A 724 8.38 14.08 -3.58
N GLY A 725 8.51 14.61 -4.80
CA GLY A 725 9.44 15.68 -5.09
C GLY A 725 8.69 16.99 -5.27
N GLU A 726 8.87 17.95 -4.37
CA GLU A 726 8.28 19.28 -4.48
C GLU A 726 9.29 20.23 -5.12
N ILE A 727 8.87 20.95 -6.15
CA ILE A 727 9.72 21.87 -6.90
C ILE A 727 9.04 23.23 -6.95
N ALA A 728 9.77 24.29 -6.61
CA ALA A 728 9.33 25.67 -6.80
C ALA A 728 10.41 26.48 -7.51
N ILE A 729 10.04 27.32 -8.48
CA ILE A 729 10.97 28.23 -9.16
C ILE A 729 10.35 29.62 -9.22
N GLY A 730 11.18 30.63 -8.99
CA GLY A 730 10.74 32.02 -9.03
C GLY A 730 11.55 32.94 -8.14
N ASN A 731 10.95 34.08 -7.84
CA ASN A 731 11.51 35.16 -7.03
C ASN A 731 10.36 35.88 -6.29
N ARG A 732 10.57 37.12 -5.83
CA ARG A 732 9.52 37.92 -5.17
C ARG A 732 8.35 38.34 -6.05
N ASP A 733 8.54 38.40 -7.36
CA ASP A 733 7.54 38.92 -8.29
C ASP A 733 6.63 37.81 -8.82
N LYS A 734 7.20 36.62 -9.08
CA LYS A 734 6.46 35.47 -9.60
C LYS A 734 7.04 34.18 -9.08
N MET A 735 6.15 33.27 -8.68
CA MET A 735 6.51 31.94 -8.20
C MET A 735 5.60 30.89 -8.82
N ILE A 736 6.19 29.79 -9.24
CA ILE A 736 5.46 28.63 -9.74
C ILE A 736 5.98 27.36 -9.06
N CYS A 737 5.12 26.38 -8.89
CA CYS A 737 5.48 25.13 -8.22
C CYS A 737 4.78 23.92 -8.82
N ALA A 738 5.34 22.75 -8.57
CA ALA A 738 4.75 21.46 -8.91
C ALA A 738 5.21 20.39 -7.92
N SER A 739 4.50 19.26 -7.90
CA SER A 739 4.94 18.02 -7.25
C SER A 739 5.16 16.95 -8.32
N VAL A 740 6.23 16.17 -8.17
CA VAL A 740 6.59 15.04 -9.03
C VAL A 740 6.54 13.74 -8.24
N SER A 741 6.04 12.68 -8.87
CA SER A 741 6.08 11.34 -8.29
C SER A 741 7.43 10.70 -8.60
N ALA A 742 8.42 10.95 -7.71
CA ALA A 742 9.74 10.35 -7.83
C ALA A 742 9.82 8.93 -7.25
N GLY A 743 8.90 8.59 -6.34
CA GLY A 743 8.92 7.32 -5.61
C GLY A 743 10.03 7.29 -4.54
N PRO A 744 9.99 6.33 -3.59
CA PRO A 744 10.93 6.29 -2.47
C PRO A 744 12.28 5.65 -2.83
N ALA A 745 12.66 5.64 -4.11
CA ALA A 745 13.92 5.05 -4.59
C ALA A 745 15.14 5.74 -3.95
N PHE A 746 15.15 7.08 -3.88
CA PHE A 746 16.21 7.84 -3.22
C PHE A 746 16.21 7.68 -1.68
N GLU A 747 15.11 7.22 -1.09
CA GLU A 747 15.04 6.83 0.32
C GLU A 747 15.52 5.37 0.56
N GLY A 748 15.86 4.62 -0.50
CA GLY A 748 16.34 3.24 -0.44
C GLY A 748 15.24 2.19 -0.29
N ALA A 749 13.96 2.56 -0.32
CA ALA A 749 12.86 1.61 -0.04
C ALA A 749 12.66 0.56 -1.15
N LEU A 750 12.86 0.95 -2.41
CA LEU A 750 12.69 0.10 -3.60
C LEU A 750 13.99 -0.53 -4.11
N LEU A 751 15.12 -0.26 -3.46
CA LEU A 751 16.43 -0.78 -3.90
C LEU A 751 16.80 -2.04 -3.11
N THR A 752 17.43 -3.02 -3.78
CA THR A 752 17.76 -4.34 -3.22
C THR A 752 18.61 -4.22 -1.96
N ASN A 753 19.72 -3.47 -2.02
CA ASN A 753 20.54 -3.14 -0.85
C ASN A 753 20.30 -1.71 -0.33
N GLY A 754 19.14 -1.14 -0.65
CA GLY A 754 18.74 0.21 -0.26
C GLY A 754 18.36 0.36 1.21
N LEU A 755 18.90 1.38 1.84
CA LEU A 755 18.63 1.80 3.21
C LEU A 755 18.52 3.33 3.30
N THR A 756 17.75 3.82 4.27
CA THR A 756 17.72 5.25 4.60
C THR A 756 19.07 5.70 5.18
N TYR A 757 19.33 7.02 5.17
CA TYR A 757 20.61 7.58 5.62
C TYR A 757 20.85 7.30 7.13
N GLN A 758 21.78 6.39 7.45
CA GLN A 758 22.11 5.99 8.82
C GLN A 758 23.54 5.41 8.93
N ASN A 759 24.08 5.27 10.14
CA ASN A 759 25.43 4.73 10.34
C ASN A 759 25.63 3.38 9.62
N GLY A 760 26.72 3.28 8.87
CA GLY A 760 27.12 2.09 8.10
C GLY A 760 26.53 2.00 6.69
N VAL A 761 25.61 2.89 6.28
CA VAL A 761 25.19 2.91 4.87
C VAL A 761 26.24 3.63 4.03
N ILE A 762 26.43 3.15 2.81
CA ILE A 762 27.30 3.78 1.82
C ILE A 762 26.59 5.01 1.25
N ASP A 763 27.20 6.18 1.42
CA ASP A 763 26.67 7.47 0.98
C ASP A 763 27.50 8.14 -0.12
N LYS A 764 28.71 7.62 -0.39
CA LYS A 764 29.54 8.03 -1.54
C LYS A 764 30.19 6.83 -2.21
N VAL A 765 30.33 6.91 -3.53
CA VAL A 765 30.98 5.89 -4.35
C VAL A 765 31.86 6.55 -5.41
N SER A 766 33.09 6.07 -5.53
CA SER A 766 34.06 6.50 -6.55
C SER A 766 34.66 5.26 -7.20
N ILE A 767 34.76 5.24 -8.54
CA ILE A 767 35.32 4.09 -9.27
C ILE A 767 36.42 4.61 -10.19
N HIS A 768 37.66 4.18 -9.96
CA HIS A 768 38.79 4.56 -10.82
C HIS A 768 39.06 3.49 -11.89
N SER A 769 38.98 2.22 -11.51
CA SER A 769 39.19 1.07 -12.39
C SER A 769 38.44 -0.16 -11.87
N SER A 770 38.53 -1.29 -12.59
CA SER A 770 38.00 -2.58 -12.12
C SER A 770 38.69 -3.11 -10.87
N GLU A 771 39.83 -2.56 -10.45
CA GLU A 771 40.55 -2.98 -9.23
C GLU A 771 40.42 -1.95 -8.09
N GLU A 772 40.01 -0.72 -8.42
CA GLU A 772 39.94 0.43 -7.52
C GLU A 772 38.50 0.97 -7.44
N ILE A 773 37.71 0.35 -6.57
CA ILE A 773 36.35 0.79 -6.19
C ILE A 773 36.42 1.29 -4.75
N GLU A 774 36.14 2.58 -4.56
CA GLU A 774 36.15 3.26 -3.27
C GLU A 774 34.73 3.66 -2.86
N PHE A 775 34.49 3.66 -1.55
CA PHE A 775 33.22 4.10 -0.98
C PHE A 775 33.44 4.65 0.43
N GLU A 776 32.59 5.59 0.84
CA GLU A 776 32.50 6.08 2.22
C GLU A 776 31.22 5.57 2.86
N THR A 777 31.25 5.36 4.18
CA THR A 777 30.06 5.01 4.97
C THR A 777 29.79 6.05 6.03
N VAL A 778 28.51 6.30 6.29
CA VAL A 778 28.10 7.19 7.37
C VAL A 778 28.64 6.66 8.70
N GLY A 779 29.41 7.48 9.42
CA GLY A 779 30.01 7.11 10.69
C GLY A 779 31.23 6.18 10.61
N ASN A 780 31.81 5.98 9.42
CA ASN A 780 33.05 5.23 9.19
C ASN A 780 33.04 3.80 9.77
N THR A 781 31.93 3.08 9.59
CA THR A 781 31.80 1.68 10.01
C THR A 781 31.78 0.73 8.81
N LEU A 782 31.84 -0.58 9.05
CA LEU A 782 31.65 -1.56 7.99
C LEU A 782 30.29 -1.33 7.28
N PRO A 783 30.25 -1.45 5.93
CA PRO A 783 29.07 -1.15 5.15
C PRO A 783 27.95 -2.19 5.38
N ILE A 784 26.71 -1.71 5.45
CA ILE A 784 25.49 -2.53 5.62
C ILE A 784 24.49 -2.38 4.47
N GLY A 785 24.74 -1.48 3.52
CA GLY A 785 23.87 -1.20 2.37
C GLY A 785 24.22 0.13 1.72
N LEU A 786 23.34 0.64 0.86
CA LEU A 786 23.50 1.90 0.11
C LEU A 786 22.32 2.83 0.41
N CYS A 787 22.58 4.12 0.58
CA CYS A 787 21.52 5.13 0.57
C CYS A 787 21.41 5.83 -0.79
N GLY A 788 20.44 6.72 -0.96
CA GLY A 788 20.18 7.39 -2.25
C GLY A 788 21.41 8.09 -2.84
N SER A 789 22.28 8.70 -2.02
CA SER A 789 23.48 9.41 -2.50
C SER A 789 24.53 8.42 -3.00
N GLY A 790 24.74 7.33 -2.27
CA GLY A 790 25.63 6.25 -2.68
C GLY A 790 25.20 5.63 -4.00
N VAL A 791 23.89 5.46 -4.23
CA VAL A 791 23.37 4.92 -5.50
C VAL A 791 23.49 5.91 -6.65
N ILE A 792 23.21 7.20 -6.43
CA ILE A 792 23.41 8.23 -7.46
C ILE A 792 24.89 8.31 -7.86
N ASP A 793 25.80 8.30 -6.89
CA ASP A 793 27.24 8.30 -7.14
C ASP A 793 27.67 7.06 -7.92
N ALA A 794 27.22 5.87 -7.49
CA ALA A 794 27.55 4.63 -8.17
C ALA A 794 27.05 4.62 -9.63
N ILE A 795 25.81 5.03 -9.88
CA ILE A 795 25.24 5.09 -11.23
C ILE A 795 25.93 6.17 -12.08
N ALA A 796 26.29 7.31 -11.48
CA ALA A 796 27.07 8.35 -12.16
C ALA A 796 28.44 7.82 -12.62
N GLU A 797 29.11 7.03 -11.79
CA GLU A 797 30.37 6.37 -12.13
C GLU A 797 30.17 5.24 -13.16
N PHE A 798 29.12 4.42 -13.03
CA PHE A 798 28.79 3.41 -14.01
C PHE A 798 28.55 4.00 -15.39
N SER A 799 27.83 5.11 -15.41
CA SER A 799 27.55 5.89 -16.60
C SER A 799 28.86 6.43 -17.18
N ARG A 800 29.70 7.10 -16.37
CA ARG A 800 30.99 7.71 -16.76
C ARG A 800 31.96 6.70 -17.38
N LEU A 801 32.02 5.49 -16.82
CA LEU A 801 32.93 4.42 -17.23
C LEU A 801 32.34 3.45 -18.26
N GLU A 802 31.13 3.73 -18.76
CA GLU A 802 30.41 2.86 -19.71
C GLU A 802 30.22 1.42 -19.18
N ILE A 803 30.12 1.27 -17.86
CA ILE A 803 29.66 0.04 -17.19
C ILE A 803 28.18 -0.19 -17.51
N ILE A 804 27.42 0.89 -17.67
CA ILE A 804 26.04 0.87 -18.18
C ILE A 804 25.95 1.70 -19.47
N ASN A 805 25.04 1.31 -20.36
CA ASN A 805 24.69 2.12 -21.54
C ASN A 805 23.68 3.23 -21.21
N THR A 806 23.31 4.05 -22.20
CA THR A 806 22.35 5.16 -22.01
C THR A 806 20.95 4.71 -21.57
N ARG A 807 20.59 3.43 -21.78
CA ARG A 807 19.33 2.85 -21.30
C ARG A 807 19.44 2.24 -19.90
N GLY A 808 20.60 2.30 -19.26
CA GLY A 808 20.81 1.75 -17.92
C GLY A 808 21.13 0.25 -17.85
N ARG A 809 21.37 -0.40 -19.00
CA ARG A 809 21.75 -1.82 -19.00
C ARG A 809 23.25 -1.97 -18.83
N PHE A 810 23.67 -2.94 -18.01
CA PHE A 810 25.06 -3.33 -17.89
C PHE A 810 25.66 -3.70 -19.26
N ASN A 811 26.87 -3.23 -19.51
CA ASN A 811 27.65 -3.43 -20.72
C ASN A 811 29.06 -3.90 -20.34
N ASN A 812 29.87 -4.28 -21.33
CA ASN A 812 31.31 -4.52 -21.14
C ASN A 812 31.63 -5.60 -20.09
N HIS A 813 30.87 -6.70 -20.06
CA HIS A 813 31.03 -7.83 -19.13
C HIS A 813 32.47 -8.39 -19.05
N GLY A 814 33.27 -8.24 -20.10
CA GLY A 814 34.68 -8.68 -20.13
C GLY A 814 35.67 -7.75 -19.44
N ALA A 815 35.34 -6.47 -19.27
CA ALA A 815 36.21 -5.46 -18.64
C ALA A 815 35.92 -5.27 -17.14
N TRP A 816 34.76 -5.72 -16.67
CA TRP A 816 34.29 -5.52 -15.29
C TRP A 816 33.90 -6.86 -14.65
N PRO A 817 34.83 -7.55 -13.97
CA PRO A 817 34.57 -8.81 -13.26
C PRO A 817 33.50 -8.74 -12.16
N GLN A 818 33.16 -7.51 -11.73
CA GLN A 818 32.08 -7.21 -10.79
C GLN A 818 30.70 -7.47 -11.36
N ILE A 819 30.55 -7.46 -12.70
CA ILE A 819 29.27 -7.72 -13.35
C ILE A 819 29.01 -9.22 -13.36
N ARG A 820 27.93 -9.64 -12.70
CA ARG A 820 27.51 -11.04 -12.61
C ARG A 820 26.06 -11.16 -13.05
N GLY A 821 25.83 -11.56 -14.30
CA GLY A 821 24.48 -11.53 -14.87
C GLY A 821 23.96 -10.10 -14.97
N ASP A 822 22.90 -9.79 -14.23
CA ASP A 822 22.19 -8.52 -14.21
C ASP A 822 22.51 -7.64 -12.99
N VAL A 823 23.58 -7.96 -12.25
CA VAL A 823 24.04 -7.19 -11.06
C VAL A 823 25.49 -6.76 -11.16
N PHE A 824 25.83 -5.65 -10.50
CA PHE A 824 27.19 -5.18 -10.26
C PHE A 824 27.53 -5.27 -8.77
N VAL A 825 28.52 -6.09 -8.41
CA VAL A 825 28.96 -6.24 -7.02
C VAL A 825 29.86 -5.07 -6.61
N LEU A 826 29.34 -4.17 -5.78
CA LEU A 826 30.04 -2.98 -5.28
C LEU A 826 30.98 -3.33 -4.11
N VAL A 827 30.51 -4.13 -3.14
CA VAL A 827 31.29 -4.56 -1.98
C VAL A 827 31.18 -6.06 -1.79
N LYS A 828 32.32 -6.75 -1.67
CA LYS A 828 32.37 -8.20 -1.41
C LYS A 828 31.98 -8.51 0.03
N LYS A 829 31.40 -9.70 0.26
CA LYS A 829 30.82 -10.11 1.55
C LYS A 829 31.79 -9.98 2.73
N GLU A 830 33.08 -10.24 2.52
CA GLU A 830 34.12 -10.22 3.55
C GLU A 830 34.40 -8.81 4.09
N LYS A 831 34.01 -7.77 3.34
CA LYS A 831 34.21 -6.36 3.69
C LYS A 831 32.93 -5.70 4.22
N THR A 832 31.86 -6.46 4.44
CA THR A 832 30.59 -5.93 4.92
C THR A 832 30.37 -6.28 6.39
N ALA A 833 29.58 -5.47 7.09
CA ALA A 833 29.13 -5.84 8.44
C ALA A 833 28.13 -7.00 8.40
N MET A 834 27.55 -7.27 7.22
CA MET A 834 26.48 -8.23 7.07
C MET A 834 26.90 -9.65 6.69
N PHE A 835 28.17 -9.83 6.34
CA PHE A 835 28.68 -11.05 5.70
C PHE A 835 27.89 -11.44 4.43
N SER A 836 27.22 -10.46 3.82
CA SER A 836 26.61 -10.52 2.50
C SER A 836 27.14 -9.36 1.67
N PRO A 837 27.39 -9.54 0.37
CA PRO A 837 27.89 -8.47 -0.48
C PRO A 837 26.82 -7.42 -0.74
N ILE A 838 27.29 -6.22 -1.08
CA ILE A 838 26.44 -5.10 -1.50
C ILE A 838 26.59 -4.95 -3.01
N TYR A 839 25.48 -4.97 -3.73
CA TYR A 839 25.43 -4.91 -5.18
C TYR A 839 24.29 -4.00 -5.64
N ILE A 840 24.34 -3.63 -6.92
CA ILE A 840 23.31 -2.84 -7.62
C ILE A 840 22.78 -3.67 -8.78
N THR A 841 21.47 -3.83 -8.85
CA THR A 841 20.78 -4.61 -9.89
C THR A 841 20.33 -3.74 -11.05
N SER A 842 19.95 -4.37 -12.17
CA SER A 842 19.31 -3.65 -13.28
C SER A 842 17.96 -3.04 -12.88
N SER A 843 17.22 -3.69 -11.97
CA SER A 843 15.97 -3.15 -11.41
C SER A 843 16.22 -1.90 -10.55
N ASP A 844 17.29 -1.88 -9.75
CA ASP A 844 17.67 -0.71 -8.96
C ASP A 844 17.96 0.50 -9.85
N ILE A 845 18.65 0.27 -10.98
CA ILE A 845 18.96 1.32 -11.97
C ILE A 845 17.67 1.86 -12.59
N GLU A 846 16.72 0.99 -12.93
CA GLU A 846 15.43 1.39 -13.52
C GLU A 846 14.62 2.28 -12.57
N GLU A 847 14.57 1.94 -11.27
CA GLU A 847 13.88 2.77 -10.27
C GLU A 847 14.53 4.16 -10.13
N ILE A 848 15.86 4.24 -10.19
CA ILE A 848 16.56 5.53 -10.21
C ILE A 848 16.27 6.30 -11.50
N GLN A 849 16.19 5.64 -12.67
CA GLN A 849 15.84 6.28 -13.94
C GLN A 849 14.46 6.95 -13.89
N LYS A 850 13.46 6.27 -13.31
CA LYS A 850 12.11 6.82 -13.10
C LYS A 850 12.16 8.06 -12.21
N ALA A 851 12.83 7.95 -11.06
CA ALA A 851 12.93 9.02 -10.08
C ALA A 851 13.67 10.26 -10.63
N LYS A 852 14.82 10.08 -11.28
CA LYS A 852 15.58 11.19 -11.87
C LYS A 852 14.81 11.87 -13.01
N SER A 853 14.07 11.09 -13.80
CA SER A 853 13.31 11.60 -14.94
C SER A 853 12.16 12.49 -14.48
N ALA A 854 11.49 12.09 -13.39
CA ALA A 854 10.42 12.86 -12.78
C ALA A 854 10.90 14.28 -12.40
N PHE A 855 12.02 14.39 -11.67
CA PHE A 855 12.61 15.68 -11.28
C PHE A 855 13.04 16.50 -12.49
N LYS A 856 13.84 15.92 -13.41
CA LYS A 856 14.33 16.63 -14.59
C LYS A 856 13.19 17.17 -15.45
N THR A 857 12.15 16.38 -15.65
CA THR A 857 10.95 16.76 -16.40
C THR A 857 10.19 17.88 -15.70
N GLY A 858 9.96 17.76 -14.39
CA GLY A 858 9.29 18.78 -13.59
C GLY A 858 10.02 20.12 -13.62
N ILE A 859 11.33 20.13 -13.37
CA ILE A 859 12.16 21.35 -13.41
C ILE A 859 12.14 21.97 -14.81
N THR A 860 12.26 21.16 -15.86
CA THR A 860 12.24 21.64 -17.26
C THR A 860 10.92 22.33 -17.60
N LEU A 861 9.79 21.70 -17.27
CA LEU A 861 8.47 22.26 -17.55
C LEU A 861 8.19 23.54 -16.74
N LEU A 862 8.66 23.62 -15.50
CA LEU A 862 8.55 24.84 -14.72
C LEU A 862 9.41 25.97 -15.32
N MET A 863 10.66 25.70 -15.72
CA MET A 863 11.49 26.71 -16.40
C MET A 863 10.80 27.23 -17.68
N GLU A 864 10.24 26.35 -18.50
CA GLU A 864 9.47 26.72 -19.70
C GLU A 864 8.27 27.62 -19.37
N GLU A 865 7.50 27.27 -18.35
CA GLU A 865 6.30 28.01 -17.93
C GLU A 865 6.63 29.38 -17.30
N LEU A 866 7.79 29.50 -16.65
CA LEU A 866 8.31 30.78 -16.16
C LEU A 866 8.93 31.62 -17.29
N GLY A 867 9.31 30.99 -18.41
CA GLY A 867 9.99 31.62 -19.54
C GLY A 867 11.48 31.88 -19.29
N VAL A 868 12.13 30.99 -18.53
CA VAL A 868 13.54 31.12 -18.13
C VAL A 868 14.35 29.91 -18.58
N THR A 869 15.66 30.07 -18.61
CA THR A 869 16.63 29.00 -18.93
C THR A 869 17.48 28.67 -17.70
N GLY A 870 18.27 27.59 -17.80
CA GLY A 870 19.21 27.24 -16.73
C GLY A 870 20.27 28.31 -16.44
N GLU A 871 20.54 29.22 -17.38
CA GLU A 871 21.48 30.33 -17.20
C GLU A 871 20.92 31.44 -16.31
N ASP A 872 19.60 31.55 -16.22
CA ASP A 872 18.91 32.60 -15.45
C ASP A 872 18.84 32.28 -13.95
N ILE A 873 18.95 31.00 -13.59
CA ILE A 873 18.87 30.53 -12.20
C ILE A 873 20.17 30.88 -11.47
N ARG A 874 20.06 31.68 -10.40
CA ARG A 874 21.20 32.14 -9.59
C ARG A 874 21.41 31.33 -8.33
N LYS A 875 20.34 30.78 -7.78
CA LYS A 875 20.40 30.01 -6.54
C LYS A 875 19.52 28.76 -6.61
N VAL A 876 20.05 27.65 -6.11
CA VAL A 876 19.33 26.38 -6.03
C VAL A 876 19.35 25.92 -4.58
N TYR A 877 18.18 25.79 -3.98
CA TYR A 877 17.99 25.28 -2.63
C TYR A 877 17.56 23.81 -2.73
N ILE A 878 18.34 22.91 -2.15
CA ILE A 878 18.03 21.48 -2.12
C ILE A 878 17.72 21.09 -0.68
N SER A 879 16.54 20.50 -0.47
CA SER A 879 16.06 20.01 0.82
C SER A 879 15.71 18.54 0.81
N GLY A 880 15.35 18.02 1.98
CA GLY A 880 15.04 16.62 2.23
C GLY A 880 16.17 15.85 2.91
N SER A 881 15.78 14.81 3.66
CA SER A 881 16.69 13.95 4.45
C SER A 881 17.83 13.38 3.62
N PHE A 882 17.57 13.07 2.35
CA PHE A 882 18.54 12.62 1.37
C PHE A 882 19.25 13.79 0.67
N GLY A 883 18.50 14.81 0.26
CA GLY A 883 18.99 15.93 -0.55
C GLY A 883 20.18 16.68 0.05
N TYR A 884 20.33 16.69 1.37
CA TYR A 884 21.48 17.29 2.05
C TYR A 884 22.84 16.64 1.70
N SER A 885 22.84 15.37 1.26
CA SER A 885 24.06 14.58 0.99
C SER A 885 24.34 14.37 -0.50
N ILE A 886 23.51 14.92 -1.39
CA ILE A 886 23.60 14.66 -2.83
C ILE A 886 24.80 15.36 -3.46
N ASN A 887 25.54 14.65 -4.31
CA ASN A 887 26.54 15.25 -5.17
C ASN A 887 25.88 15.86 -6.42
N VAL A 888 25.85 17.19 -6.50
CA VAL A 888 25.20 17.95 -7.60
C VAL A 888 25.76 17.59 -8.96
N MET A 889 27.08 17.40 -9.07
CA MET A 889 27.71 17.05 -10.34
C MET A 889 27.25 15.67 -10.81
N ASN A 890 27.17 14.71 -9.90
CA ASN A 890 26.71 13.36 -10.22
C ASN A 890 25.20 13.35 -10.53
N ALA A 891 24.39 14.08 -9.77
CA ALA A 891 22.96 14.27 -10.06
C ALA A 891 22.74 14.90 -11.46
N THR A 892 23.53 15.90 -11.82
CA THR A 892 23.50 16.50 -13.16
C THR A 892 23.96 15.51 -14.23
N ARG A 893 25.03 14.75 -13.96
CA ARG A 893 25.60 13.75 -14.89
C ARG A 893 24.61 12.64 -15.23
N ILE A 894 23.85 12.15 -14.26
CA ILE A 894 22.81 11.14 -14.52
C ILE A 894 21.57 11.76 -15.18
N GLY A 895 21.47 13.08 -15.25
CA GLY A 895 20.33 13.79 -15.84
C GLY A 895 19.15 13.95 -14.89
N MET A 896 19.39 14.02 -13.57
CA MET A 896 18.38 14.37 -12.58
C MET A 896 18.16 15.89 -12.53
N LEU A 897 19.25 16.66 -12.60
CA LEU A 897 19.21 18.12 -12.63
C LEU A 897 19.54 18.62 -14.06
N PRO A 898 18.93 19.73 -14.50
CA PRO A 898 19.38 20.41 -15.70
C PRO A 898 20.75 21.06 -15.53
N HIS A 899 21.34 21.47 -16.66
CA HIS A 899 22.56 22.25 -16.63
C HIS A 899 22.24 23.66 -16.11
N LEU A 900 22.83 24.02 -14.97
CA LEU A 900 22.59 25.27 -14.24
C LEU A 900 23.93 25.99 -14.00
N PRO A 901 24.55 26.58 -15.03
CA PRO A 901 25.95 27.03 -14.99
C PRO A 901 26.19 28.19 -14.03
N ASN A 902 25.17 29.02 -13.80
CA ASN A 902 25.27 30.22 -12.96
C ASN A 902 24.73 30.04 -11.54
N ALA A 903 24.26 28.83 -11.20
CA ALA A 903 23.59 28.57 -9.95
C ALA A 903 24.57 28.26 -8.81
N ARG A 904 24.33 28.87 -7.65
CA ARG A 904 24.93 28.46 -6.38
C ARG A 904 23.97 27.50 -5.66
N PHE A 905 24.50 26.37 -5.20
CA PHE A 905 23.72 25.34 -4.51
C PHE A 905 23.82 25.52 -2.99
N GLU A 906 22.67 25.50 -2.32
CA GLU A 906 22.54 25.55 -0.87
C GLU A 906 21.71 24.37 -0.38
N PHE A 907 22.21 23.69 0.66
CA PHE A 907 21.62 22.46 1.18
C PHE A 907 20.95 22.70 2.52
N ILE A 908 19.66 22.39 2.60
CA ILE A 908 18.84 22.61 3.79
C ILE A 908 18.31 21.26 4.25
N LYS A 909 18.86 20.72 5.35
CA LYS A 909 18.48 19.39 5.87
C LYS A 909 16.96 19.20 6.04
N ASN A 910 16.26 20.15 6.66
CA ASN A 910 14.81 20.13 6.79
C ASN A 910 14.22 21.56 6.66
N SER A 911 13.90 21.95 5.42
CA SER A 911 13.35 23.29 5.14
C SER A 911 11.93 23.47 5.67
N ALA A 912 11.07 22.44 5.57
CA ALA A 912 9.70 22.47 6.11
C ALA A 912 9.70 22.71 7.63
N GLY A 913 10.52 21.97 8.37
CA GLY A 913 10.71 22.14 9.81
C GLY A 913 11.25 23.53 10.19
N GLN A 914 12.18 24.08 9.41
CA GLN A 914 12.63 25.47 9.61
C GLN A 914 11.50 26.47 9.37
N GLY A 915 10.74 26.33 8.29
CA GLY A 915 9.60 27.19 8.01
C GLY A 915 8.51 27.12 9.09
N ALA A 916 8.25 25.92 9.64
CA ALA A 916 7.34 25.74 10.76
C ALA A 916 7.80 26.50 12.02
N ARG A 917 9.10 26.45 12.33
CA ARG A 917 9.69 27.22 13.45
C ARG A 917 9.56 28.72 13.20
N ILE A 918 9.89 29.19 11.99
CA ILE A 918 9.83 30.60 11.61
C ILE A 918 8.39 31.13 11.72
N ALA A 919 7.41 30.40 11.19
CA ALA A 919 6.00 30.76 11.25
C ALA A 919 5.45 30.74 12.68
N MET A 920 5.89 29.80 13.52
CA MET A 920 5.54 29.74 14.95
C MET A 920 6.05 30.96 15.73
N LEU A 921 7.25 31.45 15.40
CA LEU A 921 7.93 32.54 16.13
C LEU A 921 7.63 33.93 15.57
N SER A 922 7.06 34.04 14.38
CA SER A 922 6.79 35.31 13.72
C SER A 922 5.44 35.35 13.02
N ARG A 923 4.54 36.22 13.50
CA ARG A 923 3.26 36.51 12.83
C ARG A 923 3.43 37.18 11.48
N LYS A 924 4.50 37.95 11.28
CA LYS A 924 4.85 38.50 9.97
C LYS A 924 5.18 37.37 9.00
N ALA A 925 5.97 36.37 9.42
CA ALA A 925 6.27 35.22 8.60
C ALA A 925 5.04 34.33 8.34
N TRP A 926 4.15 34.18 9.33
CA TRP A 926 2.85 33.52 9.15
C TRP A 926 2.03 34.18 8.04
N GLY A 927 1.84 35.51 8.10
CA GLY A 927 1.14 36.24 7.04
C GLY A 927 1.82 36.09 5.68
N ARG A 928 3.15 36.08 5.65
CA ARG A 928 3.91 35.86 4.42
C ARG A 928 3.71 34.46 3.83
N ALA A 929 3.62 33.42 4.66
CA ALA A 929 3.27 32.08 4.20
C ALA A 929 1.93 32.05 3.46
N SER A 930 0.94 32.80 3.96
CA SER A 930 -0.37 32.94 3.32
C SER A 930 -0.29 33.67 1.98
N GLU A 931 0.50 34.73 1.89
CA GLU A 931 0.76 35.40 0.60
C GLU A 931 1.50 34.51 -0.40
N ILE A 932 2.46 33.69 0.04
CA ILE A 932 3.15 32.72 -0.81
C ILE A 932 2.13 31.72 -1.36
N ALA A 933 1.29 31.16 -0.50
CA ALA A 933 0.30 30.16 -0.90
C ALA A 933 -0.73 30.71 -1.90
N GLU A 934 -1.13 31.97 -1.75
CA GLU A 934 -2.10 32.63 -2.63
C GLU A 934 -1.50 33.01 -4.00
N ASN A 935 -0.25 33.49 -4.03
CA ASN A 935 0.36 34.02 -5.24
C ASN A 935 1.14 32.98 -6.06
N ALA A 936 1.58 31.87 -5.44
CA ALA A 936 2.30 30.82 -6.15
C ALA A 936 1.37 30.06 -7.11
N LYS A 937 1.75 29.98 -8.39
CA LYS A 937 0.99 29.22 -9.40
C LYS A 937 1.37 27.75 -9.38
N HIS A 938 0.43 26.88 -9.03
CA HIS A 938 0.61 25.44 -9.15
C HIS A 938 0.46 24.95 -10.60
N ILE A 939 1.46 24.22 -11.10
CA ILE A 939 1.45 23.56 -12.39
C ILE A 939 1.15 22.08 -12.20
N ASN A 940 -0.03 21.65 -12.64
CA ASN A 940 -0.40 20.23 -12.59
C ASN A 940 0.29 19.45 -13.72
N LEU A 941 1.44 18.87 -13.39
CA LEU A 941 2.27 18.10 -14.33
C LEU A 941 1.54 16.89 -14.92
N ALA A 942 0.64 16.25 -14.18
CA ALA A 942 -0.11 15.09 -14.67
C ALA A 942 -1.04 15.42 -15.86
N ASN A 943 -1.48 16.68 -15.95
CA ASN A 943 -2.31 17.18 -17.05
C ASN A 943 -1.49 17.90 -18.13
N HIS A 944 -0.17 18.01 -17.98
CA HIS A 944 0.67 18.72 -18.93
C HIS A 944 0.95 17.85 -20.16
N SER A 945 0.55 18.32 -21.34
CA SER A 945 0.59 17.52 -22.59
C SER A 945 1.97 16.98 -22.96
N ARG A 946 3.04 17.68 -22.55
CA ARG A 946 4.43 17.28 -22.81
C ARG A 946 5.07 16.41 -21.72
N PHE A 947 4.40 16.20 -20.58
CA PHE A 947 5.01 15.51 -19.44
C PHE A 947 5.45 14.09 -19.80
N ASN A 948 4.56 13.27 -20.37
CA ASN A 948 4.88 11.86 -20.68
C ASN A 948 6.04 11.74 -21.68
N ASN A 949 6.09 12.57 -22.71
CA ASN A 949 7.16 12.52 -23.71
C ASN A 949 8.50 12.93 -23.09
N LEU A 950 8.55 14.05 -22.37
CA LEU A 950 9.76 14.50 -21.69
C LEU A 950 10.19 13.50 -20.61
N PHE A 951 9.26 12.89 -19.89
CA PHE A 951 9.56 11.85 -18.90
C PHE A 951 10.24 10.64 -19.57
N ILE A 952 9.72 10.17 -20.70
CA ILE A 952 10.33 9.04 -21.42
C ILE A 952 11.73 9.42 -21.94
N GLU A 953 11.87 10.60 -22.52
CA GLU A 953 13.18 11.12 -23.00
C GLU A 953 14.20 11.23 -21.86
N ASN A 954 13.78 11.77 -20.72
CA ASN A 954 14.62 11.98 -19.54
C ASN A 954 14.90 10.69 -18.74
N MET A 955 14.33 9.53 -19.10
CA MET A 955 14.76 8.24 -18.50
C MET A 955 16.16 7.82 -18.96
N LEU A 956 16.59 8.26 -20.15
CA LEU A 956 17.92 7.94 -20.66
C LEU A 956 19.01 8.66 -19.85
N PHE A 957 20.14 8.01 -19.62
CA PHE A 957 21.33 8.68 -19.09
C PHE A 957 22.00 9.49 -20.21
N ASN A 958 22.48 10.69 -19.88
CA ASN A 958 23.15 11.60 -20.83
C ASN A 958 24.25 10.87 -21.61
N SER A 959 24.48 11.18 -22.87
CA SER A 959 25.59 10.58 -23.63
C SER A 959 26.94 11.18 -23.23
N ASN A 960 28.07 10.50 -23.48
CA ASN A 960 29.41 11.02 -23.13
C ASN A 960 29.74 12.39 -23.78
N ASN A 961 29.09 12.75 -24.89
CA ASN A 961 29.26 14.06 -25.56
C ASN A 961 28.47 15.20 -24.90
N GLU A 962 27.40 14.90 -24.14
CA GLU A 962 26.60 15.88 -23.39
C GLU A 962 27.10 16.04 -21.93
N ARG A 963 28.14 15.29 -21.55
CA ARG A 963 28.70 15.22 -20.18
C ARG A 963 29.98 16.06 -19.99
N ARG A 964 30.53 16.63 -21.06
CA ARG A 964 31.61 17.63 -21.04
C ARG A 964 30.99 19.01 -21.01
#